data_AF-A0A292RID0-F1
#
_entry.id   AF-A0A292RID0-F1
#
_cell.length_a   1.000
_cell.length_b   1.000
_cell.length_c   1.000
_cell.angle_alpha   90.00
_cell.angle_beta   90.00
_cell.angle_gamma   90.00
#
_symmetry.space_group_name_H-M   'P 1'
#
loop_
_entity.id
_entity.type
_entity.pdbx_description
1 polymer ?
#
loop_
_entity_poly.entity_id
_entity_poly.type
_entity_poly.pdbx_seq_one_letter_code
_entity_poly.pdbx_strand_id
1 'polypeptide(L)'
;MKKFLLSILLFSFTISNFAFAGDVFTPYEVPKDAVVYSTASRTINAIDPIVDDVNKKTYFPGNRKINQLVIYTKAYGPRTNTNEFGAEAIVKNNTVVALSGADSLIPEDGVVISGHGTAKTWINKNIIVGTKIYIDAEKNSITAYTTSESYIYGAKECIKEVVELMNYYKAQNPDYYTKKIEESIKDANNCIRKAEAKPSQVQEYSQLAIDYANKALSLVIPYRSTELRGVWIRPTEKNRDEVVNVVNKLANAGINNIFLETYFHGLTIFPSKTMAKYGFTQENPIFEDFDVLKTYLEECHKKNIKVNIWFETFYVGNRKPSDNPNSILSVCPTWSNCTKRSFDSKTPVPCASEHNGYFLDPANPEVQTFLMQLLCEIIYSYRPDGINIDYIRYPQSNAPQRFGADALNWGYTQFAREDFKSIYGIDPVCVNPCDSFWQAWCDYRRGKVTNFVRKLSQICHSNDIMLTAVVFPNRYAALANKHQDWTVWSNNNYVDGFTPLFLTCDPATASDLMKNIVKYKNPKTKLYAGIFVTFMNGSQSDLIRQIHELRKLNLNGFSIFDYAHFGDSYIQTLKQSICTPPPQPKRIIPVQKTTQKTSAKKTHAKSTKANKKVETAKPETQQKVSKKSKVKRKIKRFFGIKKSN
;
A
#
# COMPACT_ATOMS: atom_id res chain seq x y z
N MET A 1 57.23 40.80 -30.29
CA MET A 1 55.93 41.50 -30.10
C MET A 1 54.83 40.59 -30.64
N LYS A 2 53.82 40.11 -29.92
CA LYS A 2 53.30 40.36 -28.56
C LYS A 2 52.43 39.15 -28.13
N LYS A 3 52.76 38.58 -26.96
CA LYS A 3 51.90 38.02 -25.88
C LYS A 3 51.02 36.77 -26.16
N PHE A 4 50.87 35.78 -25.27
CA PHE A 4 51.55 35.35 -24.04
C PHE A 4 50.93 33.99 -23.60
N LEU A 5 51.78 33.08 -23.08
CA LEU A 5 51.60 31.95 -22.17
C LEU A 5 50.27 31.15 -22.02
N LEU A 6 50.38 29.85 -22.28
CA LEU A 6 50.25 28.70 -21.34
C LEU A 6 49.53 28.95 -19.99
N SER A 7 48.44 28.22 -19.73
CA SER A 7 47.97 27.87 -18.38
C SER A 7 47.04 26.65 -18.42
N ILE A 8 47.60 25.50 -18.02
CA ILE A 8 46.87 24.33 -17.54
C ILE A 8 46.25 24.74 -16.20
N LEU A 9 44.92 24.83 -16.11
CA LEU A 9 44.24 24.97 -14.81
C LEU A 9 43.76 23.60 -14.35
N LEU A 10 44.44 23.10 -13.32
CA LEU A 10 43.88 22.15 -12.35
C LEU A 10 42.55 22.73 -11.86
N PHE A 11 41.44 22.03 -12.11
CA PHE A 11 40.21 22.23 -11.34
C PHE A 11 40.40 21.55 -9.98
N SER A 12 40.99 22.27 -9.03
CA SER A 12 40.89 21.96 -7.61
C SER A 12 39.45 22.24 -7.17
N PHE A 13 38.68 21.18 -6.93
CA PHE A 13 37.44 21.26 -6.18
C PHE A 13 37.77 21.73 -4.76
N THR A 14 37.58 23.01 -4.49
CA THR A 14 37.60 23.56 -3.14
C THR A 14 36.23 23.32 -2.53
N ILE A 15 36.12 22.27 -1.71
CA ILE A 15 35.00 22.11 -0.79
C ILE A 15 35.04 23.33 0.13
N SER A 16 34.05 24.19 0.00
CA SER A 16 33.88 25.33 0.88
C SER A 16 33.48 24.81 2.25
N ASN A 17 34.44 24.74 3.17
CA ASN A 17 34.24 24.39 4.58
C ASN A 17 33.32 25.40 5.25
N PHE A 18 32.03 25.10 5.32
CA PHE A 18 31.19 25.51 6.44
C PHE A 18 31.22 24.37 7.46
N ALA A 19 32.35 24.21 8.15
CA ALA A 19 32.44 23.31 9.29
C ALA A 19 31.70 23.95 10.47
N PHE A 20 30.47 23.52 10.72
CA PHE A 20 29.83 23.79 12.01
C PHE A 20 30.44 22.83 13.03
N ALA A 21 30.83 23.34 14.20
CA ALA A 21 31.31 22.49 15.29
C ALA A 21 30.26 21.39 15.58
N GLY A 22 30.64 20.12 15.39
CA GLY A 22 29.76 18.96 15.58
C GLY A 22 29.11 18.38 14.31
N ASP A 23 29.52 18.79 13.11
CA ASP A 23 29.13 18.11 11.87
C ASP A 23 29.76 16.71 11.73
N VAL A 24 29.26 15.92 10.77
CA VAL A 24 29.72 14.55 10.53
C VAL A 24 31.16 14.46 10.01
N PHE A 25 31.74 15.57 9.52
CA PHE A 25 33.09 15.60 8.92
C PHE A 25 34.16 16.09 9.90
N THR A 26 33.76 16.48 11.11
CA THR A 26 34.66 16.86 12.20
C THR A 26 34.94 15.63 13.08
N PRO A 27 36.20 15.34 13.44
CA PRO A 27 36.53 14.25 14.35
C PRO A 27 35.70 14.26 15.63
N TYR A 28 35.10 13.13 15.97
CA TYR A 28 34.30 13.01 17.19
C TYR A 28 35.18 12.75 18.41
N GLU A 29 35.23 13.72 19.32
CA GLU A 29 35.85 13.55 20.63
C GLU A 29 34.86 12.91 21.61
N VAL A 30 35.17 11.69 22.03
CA VAL A 30 34.34 10.98 23.01
C VAL A 30 34.43 11.68 24.37
N PRO A 31 33.30 12.06 25.01
CA PRO A 31 33.31 12.63 26.35
C PRO A 31 34.00 11.70 27.35
N LYS A 32 34.77 12.29 28.29
CA LYS A 32 35.59 11.51 29.26
C LYS A 32 34.78 10.58 30.17
N ASP A 33 33.53 10.93 30.41
CA ASP A 33 32.56 10.23 31.23
C ASP A 33 31.66 9.26 30.44
N ALA A 34 31.77 9.24 29.10
CA ALA A 34 30.99 8.35 28.26
C ALA A 34 31.59 6.93 28.24
N VAL A 35 30.74 5.92 28.45
CA VAL A 35 31.11 4.52 28.25
C VAL A 35 31.03 4.21 26.76
N VAL A 36 32.15 3.81 26.15
CA VAL A 36 32.19 3.36 24.74
C VAL A 36 31.92 1.87 24.69
N TYR A 37 30.81 1.48 24.07
CA TYR A 37 30.44 0.07 23.88
C TYR A 37 31.02 -0.51 22.59
N SER A 38 31.06 0.30 21.54
CA SER A 38 31.71 -0.08 20.30
C SER A 38 32.23 1.14 19.54
N THR A 39 33.39 0.92 18.91
CA THR A 39 33.91 1.77 17.84
C THR A 39 34.11 0.88 16.63
N ALA A 40 33.48 1.22 15.52
CA ALA A 40 33.59 0.44 14.30
C ALA A 40 33.86 1.37 13.13
N SER A 41 34.79 0.99 12.26
CA SER A 41 35.10 1.74 11.05
C SER A 41 34.84 0.91 9.79
N ARG A 42 34.57 1.61 8.69
CA ARG A 42 34.44 1.00 7.36
C ARG A 42 34.89 1.97 6.28
N THR A 43 35.40 1.44 5.17
CA THR A 43 35.64 2.23 3.95
C THR A 43 34.33 2.68 3.31
N ILE A 44 34.28 3.96 2.94
CA ILE A 44 33.24 4.58 2.12
C ILE A 44 33.61 4.35 0.66
N ASN A 45 32.67 3.84 -0.12
CA ASN A 45 32.90 3.58 -1.54
C ASN A 45 32.70 4.82 -2.42
N ALA A 46 31.79 5.71 -2.03
CA ALA A 46 31.53 6.98 -2.69
C ALA A 46 30.77 7.94 -1.76
N ILE A 47 30.98 9.24 -1.96
CA ILE A 47 30.13 10.31 -1.46
C ILE A 47 29.43 10.90 -2.71
N ASP A 48 28.11 10.99 -2.67
CA ASP A 48 27.24 11.42 -3.78
C ASP A 48 27.52 10.68 -5.10
N PRO A 49 27.27 9.36 -5.15
CA PRO A 49 27.67 8.51 -6.27
C PRO A 49 26.99 8.92 -7.58
N ILE A 50 27.80 9.14 -8.62
CA ILE A 50 27.34 9.51 -9.97
C ILE A 50 27.32 8.28 -10.90
N VAL A 51 26.46 8.28 -11.91
CA VAL A 51 26.51 7.28 -12.98
C VAL A 51 27.70 7.60 -13.89
N ASP A 52 28.65 6.67 -14.00
CA ASP A 52 29.69 6.74 -15.03
C ASP A 52 29.12 6.22 -16.36
N ASP A 53 28.89 7.14 -17.31
CA ASP A 53 28.29 6.85 -18.62
C ASP A 53 29.10 5.85 -19.46
N VAL A 54 30.40 5.69 -19.16
CA VAL A 54 31.32 4.84 -19.94
C VAL A 54 31.19 3.35 -19.54
N ASN A 55 30.77 3.05 -18.31
CA ASN A 55 30.66 1.69 -17.79
C ASN A 55 29.27 1.42 -17.20
N LYS A 56 28.29 1.10 -18.07
CA LYS A 56 26.92 0.68 -17.73
C LYS A 56 26.82 -0.67 -16.98
N LYS A 57 27.79 -1.02 -16.12
CA LYS A 57 27.72 -2.22 -15.27
C LYS A 57 27.00 -1.93 -13.95
N THR A 58 25.80 -2.50 -13.84
CA THR A 58 25.08 -2.86 -12.60
C THR A 58 25.13 -1.85 -11.45
N TYR A 59 24.47 -0.70 -11.64
CA TYR A 59 24.09 0.17 -10.52
C TYR A 59 22.67 -0.17 -10.09
N PHE A 60 22.45 -0.33 -8.79
CA PHE A 60 21.09 -0.33 -8.24
C PHE A 60 20.56 1.11 -8.22
N PRO A 61 19.23 1.32 -8.05
CA PRO A 61 18.69 2.65 -7.76
C PRO A 61 19.50 3.37 -6.68
N GLY A 62 19.68 4.69 -6.85
CA GLY A 62 20.56 5.52 -6.02
C GLY A 62 22.05 5.47 -6.39
N ASN A 63 22.44 4.76 -7.44
CA ASN A 63 23.83 4.60 -7.88
C ASN A 63 24.74 3.86 -6.89
N ARG A 64 24.16 3.05 -6.00
CA ARG A 64 24.87 2.15 -5.08
C ARG A 64 25.05 0.76 -5.71
N LYS A 65 26.23 0.15 -5.60
CA LYS A 65 26.49 -1.24 -6.07
C LYS A 65 26.39 -2.26 -4.93
N ILE A 66 26.49 -3.54 -5.28
CA ILE A 66 26.54 -4.63 -4.31
C ILE A 66 27.72 -4.45 -3.33
N ASN A 67 27.49 -4.72 -2.05
CA ASN A 67 28.48 -4.65 -0.96
C ASN A 67 29.03 -3.25 -0.64
N GLN A 68 28.50 -2.20 -1.28
CA GLN A 68 28.99 -0.84 -1.09
C GLN A 68 28.31 -0.10 0.05
N LEU A 69 29.09 0.73 0.73
CA LEU A 69 28.65 1.79 1.63
C LEU A 69 28.85 3.14 0.93
N VAL A 70 27.79 3.90 0.75
CA VAL A 70 27.81 5.23 0.10
C VAL A 70 27.21 6.27 1.04
N ILE A 71 27.66 7.51 0.91
CA ILE A 71 27.13 8.65 1.66
C ILE A 71 26.36 9.54 0.68
N TYR A 72 25.15 9.92 1.03
CA TYR A 72 24.39 10.93 0.30
C TYR A 72 24.30 12.21 1.12
N THR A 73 24.77 13.30 0.53
CA THR A 73 24.63 14.65 1.04
C THR A 73 23.52 15.37 0.30
N LYS A 74 23.14 16.56 0.77
CA LYS A 74 22.11 17.36 0.12
C LYS A 74 22.44 17.69 -1.34
N ALA A 75 23.71 17.70 -1.73
CA ALA A 75 24.14 17.95 -3.11
C ALA A 75 23.68 16.85 -4.08
N TYR A 76 23.45 15.61 -3.61
CA TYR A 76 22.91 14.54 -4.44
C TYR A 76 21.47 14.78 -4.88
N GLY A 77 20.67 15.40 -4.00
CA GLY A 77 19.27 15.68 -4.23
C GLY A 77 18.43 15.55 -2.96
N PRO A 78 17.10 15.54 -3.09
CA PRO A 78 16.20 15.46 -1.94
C PRO A 78 16.13 14.06 -1.30
N ARG A 79 16.49 12.99 -2.04
CA ARG A 79 16.40 11.59 -1.59
C ARG A 79 17.51 10.74 -2.15
N THR A 80 17.79 9.60 -1.50
CA THR A 80 18.79 8.64 -1.96
C THR A 80 18.36 7.84 -3.19
N ASN A 81 17.04 7.69 -3.45
CA ASN A 81 16.48 6.90 -4.54
C ASN A 81 16.93 5.42 -4.54
N THR A 82 17.34 4.88 -3.39
CA THR A 82 17.82 3.50 -3.27
C THR A 82 16.69 2.48 -3.26
N ASN A 83 16.99 1.24 -3.65
CA ASN A 83 16.03 0.14 -3.55
C ASN A 83 15.99 -0.48 -2.14
N GLU A 84 14.92 -1.21 -1.87
CA GLU A 84 14.55 -1.84 -0.59
C GLU A 84 15.55 -2.88 -0.05
N PHE A 85 16.53 -3.30 -0.86
CA PHE A 85 17.49 -4.34 -0.49
C PHE A 85 18.62 -3.84 0.42
N GLY A 86 18.67 -2.54 0.73
CA GLY A 86 19.70 -1.92 1.58
C GLY A 86 19.36 -1.78 3.07
N ALA A 87 20.20 -1.01 3.76
CA ALA A 87 19.88 -0.29 4.99
C ALA A 87 20.44 1.13 4.89
N GLU A 88 19.78 2.07 5.55
CA GLU A 88 20.16 3.48 5.58
C GLU A 88 20.12 4.02 7.01
N ALA A 89 21.07 4.90 7.36
CA ALA A 89 21.08 5.65 8.60
C ALA A 89 21.06 7.15 8.28
N ILE A 90 20.04 7.84 8.77
CA ILE A 90 19.89 9.28 8.61
C ILE A 90 20.65 9.94 9.75
N VAL A 91 21.61 10.79 9.40
CA VAL A 91 22.47 11.50 10.35
C VAL A 91 22.17 12.98 10.26
N LYS A 92 21.92 13.62 11.39
CA LYS A 92 21.87 15.08 11.50
C LYS A 92 23.01 15.55 12.38
N ASN A 93 23.73 16.57 11.95
CA ASN A 93 25.04 16.90 12.50
C ASN A 93 25.93 15.64 12.49
N ASN A 94 26.36 15.14 13.64
CA ASN A 94 27.09 13.88 13.77
C ASN A 94 26.29 12.73 14.41
N THR A 95 24.98 12.89 14.66
CA THR A 95 24.19 11.90 15.40
C THR A 95 23.20 11.20 14.48
N VAL A 96 23.13 9.86 14.56
CA VAL A 96 22.12 9.07 13.85
C VAL A 96 20.76 9.31 14.47
N VAL A 97 19.83 9.91 13.71
CA VAL A 97 18.49 10.26 14.20
C VAL A 97 17.43 9.26 13.79
N ALA A 98 17.67 8.47 12.74
CA ALA A 98 16.75 7.44 12.28
C ALA A 98 17.48 6.36 11.48
N LEU A 99 16.89 5.17 11.46
CA LEU A 99 17.29 4.06 10.59
C LEU A 99 16.13 3.75 9.64
N SER A 100 16.47 3.49 8.38
CA SER A 100 15.53 3.14 7.31
C SER A 100 16.07 1.96 6.51
N GLY A 101 15.22 1.34 5.69
CA GLY A 101 15.63 0.33 4.73
C GLY A 101 16.25 0.92 3.46
N ALA A 102 15.61 1.94 2.90
CA ALA A 102 15.95 2.49 1.59
C ALA A 102 15.24 3.84 1.32
N ASP A 103 15.70 4.51 0.27
CA ASP A 103 15.15 5.74 -0.31
C ASP A 103 14.81 6.79 0.74
N SER A 104 15.75 7.13 1.60
CA SER A 104 15.54 8.11 2.67
C SER A 104 15.57 9.53 2.13
N LEU A 105 14.80 10.43 2.77
CA LEU A 105 14.98 11.87 2.60
C LEU A 105 16.36 12.28 3.13
N ILE A 106 17.09 13.07 2.34
CA ILE A 106 18.38 13.58 2.74
C ILE A 106 18.17 14.89 3.52
N PRO A 107 18.58 14.96 4.80
CA PRO A 107 18.37 16.15 5.63
C PRO A 107 19.18 17.35 5.11
N GLU A 108 18.69 18.57 5.36
CA GLU A 108 19.41 19.81 4.99
C GLU A 108 20.73 19.96 5.78
N ASP A 109 20.72 19.53 7.03
CA ASP A 109 21.77 19.67 8.04
C ASP A 109 22.49 18.34 8.33
N GLY A 110 22.62 17.47 7.33
CA GLY A 110 23.23 16.16 7.54
C GLY A 110 23.41 15.30 6.31
N VAL A 111 23.48 13.99 6.53
CA VAL A 111 23.77 12.99 5.48
C VAL A 111 22.94 11.73 5.66
N VAL A 112 22.85 10.92 4.61
CA VAL A 112 22.35 9.54 4.69
C VAL A 112 23.50 8.58 4.42
N ILE A 113 23.80 7.70 5.37
CA ILE A 113 24.71 6.57 5.19
C ILE A 113 23.91 5.42 4.63
N SER A 114 24.32 4.85 3.50
CA SER A 114 23.52 3.85 2.80
C SER A 114 24.37 2.63 2.41
N GLY A 115 23.93 1.44 2.80
CA GLY A 115 24.67 0.20 2.61
C GLY A 115 23.88 -0.90 1.92
N HIS A 116 24.53 -1.64 1.01
CA HIS A 116 24.02 -2.88 0.42
C HIS A 116 24.90 -4.08 0.78
N GLY A 117 24.34 -5.29 0.85
CA GLY A 117 25.11 -6.52 1.09
C GLY A 117 25.96 -6.45 2.36
N THR A 118 27.28 -6.66 2.26
CA THR A 118 28.15 -6.59 3.44
C THR A 118 28.17 -5.22 4.13
N ALA A 119 27.85 -4.12 3.43
CA ALA A 119 27.73 -2.79 4.02
C ALA A 119 26.44 -2.62 4.81
N LYS A 120 25.32 -3.17 4.30
CA LYS A 120 24.05 -3.28 5.05
C LYS A 120 24.27 -4.02 6.37
N THR A 121 24.95 -5.17 6.32
CA THR A 121 25.27 -5.95 7.52
C THR A 121 26.09 -5.14 8.52
N TRP A 122 27.04 -4.33 8.04
CA TRP A 122 27.84 -3.47 8.90
C TRP A 122 27.01 -2.35 9.55
N ILE A 123 26.12 -1.69 8.80
CA ILE A 123 25.20 -0.69 9.37
C ILE A 123 24.35 -1.33 10.47
N ASN A 124 23.67 -2.44 10.16
CA ASN A 124 22.77 -3.11 11.09
C ASN A 124 23.47 -3.61 12.36
N LYS A 125 24.77 -3.92 12.29
CA LYS A 125 25.55 -4.40 13.44
C LYS A 125 26.10 -3.27 14.30
N ASN A 126 26.46 -2.14 13.71
CA ASN A 126 27.28 -1.13 14.37
C ASN A 126 26.60 0.23 14.56
N ILE A 127 25.42 0.43 13.98
CA ILE A 127 24.71 1.71 14.03
C ILE A 127 23.33 1.51 14.67
N ILE A 128 23.07 2.29 15.72
CA ILE A 128 21.75 2.48 16.33
C ILE A 128 21.38 3.97 16.29
N VAL A 129 20.11 4.30 16.54
CA VAL A 129 19.72 5.70 16.79
C VAL A 129 20.50 6.21 18.00
N GLY A 130 21.14 7.37 17.85
CA GLY A 130 22.05 7.97 18.82
C GLY A 130 23.53 7.65 18.61
N THR A 131 23.89 6.70 17.74
CA THR A 131 25.29 6.46 17.36
C THR A 131 25.89 7.75 16.78
N LYS A 132 27.11 8.10 17.21
CA LYS A 132 27.84 9.25 16.70
C LYS A 132 28.69 8.82 15.51
N ILE A 133 28.70 9.62 14.46
CA ILE A 133 29.34 9.32 13.19
C ILE A 133 30.42 10.36 12.92
N TYR A 134 31.59 9.88 12.52
CA TYR A 134 32.65 10.67 11.93
C TYR A 134 32.97 10.13 10.53
N ILE A 135 33.03 11.01 9.54
CA ILE A 135 33.41 10.73 8.16
C ILE A 135 34.72 11.47 7.87
N ASP A 136 35.77 10.68 7.61
CA ASP A 136 37.04 11.17 7.08
C ASP A 136 36.96 11.09 5.54
N ALA A 137 36.59 12.21 4.92
CA ALA A 137 36.41 12.30 3.47
C ALA A 137 37.72 12.11 2.70
N GLU A 138 38.86 12.52 3.27
CA GLU A 138 40.18 12.36 2.65
C GLU A 138 40.59 10.88 2.59
N LYS A 139 40.31 10.13 3.66
CA LYS A 139 40.60 8.69 3.72
C LYS A 139 39.46 7.81 3.20
N ASN A 140 38.35 8.40 2.77
CA ASN A 140 37.12 7.70 2.43
C ASN A 140 36.75 6.67 3.51
N SER A 141 36.67 7.10 4.77
CA SER A 141 36.33 6.19 5.87
C SER A 141 35.27 6.77 6.78
N ILE A 142 34.43 5.90 7.32
CA ILE A 142 33.42 6.21 8.33
C ILE A 142 33.78 5.51 9.63
N THR A 143 33.64 6.19 10.75
CA THR A 143 33.74 5.61 12.10
C THR A 143 32.45 5.88 12.87
N ALA A 144 31.87 4.81 13.42
CA ALA A 144 30.68 4.82 14.25
C ALA A 144 31.07 4.59 15.72
N TYR A 145 30.62 5.47 16.60
CA TYR A 145 30.81 5.41 18.04
C TYR A 145 29.47 5.16 18.72
N THR A 146 29.31 3.98 19.32
CA THR A 146 28.13 3.67 20.14
C THR A 146 28.53 3.79 21.60
N THR A 147 27.97 4.80 22.26
CA THR A 147 28.28 5.14 23.66
C THR A 147 27.06 4.98 24.55
N SER A 148 27.23 5.18 25.86
CA SER A 148 26.12 5.31 26.80
C SER A 148 25.12 6.39 26.38
N GLU A 149 25.61 7.52 25.86
CA GLU A 149 24.77 8.60 25.32
C GLU A 149 23.93 8.12 24.13
N SER A 150 24.50 7.29 23.25
CA SER A 150 23.76 6.74 22.10
C SER A 150 22.53 5.94 22.52
N TYR A 151 22.66 5.06 23.51
CA TYR A 151 21.54 4.27 24.03
C TYR A 151 20.46 5.14 24.68
N ILE A 152 20.88 6.10 25.52
CA ILE A 152 19.96 7.03 26.19
C ILE A 152 19.25 7.92 25.16
N TYR A 153 19.98 8.40 24.15
CA TYR A 153 19.44 9.21 23.06
C TYR A 153 18.35 8.45 22.29
N GLY A 154 18.64 7.22 21.84
CA GLY A 154 17.67 6.40 21.12
C GLY A 154 16.39 6.16 21.93
N ALA A 155 16.54 5.86 23.23
CA ALA A 155 15.40 5.69 24.12
C ALA A 155 14.60 6.99 24.33
N LYS A 156 15.27 8.14 24.49
CA LYS A 156 14.62 9.45 24.61
C LYS A 156 13.85 9.84 23.34
N GLU A 157 14.40 9.59 22.15
CA GLU A 157 13.70 9.87 20.89
C GLU A 157 12.45 9.00 20.73
N CYS A 158 12.47 7.72 21.13
CA CYS A 158 11.27 6.88 21.16
C CYS A 158 10.19 7.44 22.12
N ILE A 159 10.59 7.92 23.31
CA ILE A 159 9.65 8.54 24.27
C ILE A 159 9.05 9.83 23.67
N LYS A 160 9.91 10.68 23.10
CA LYS A 160 9.53 11.94 22.47
C LYS A 160 8.53 11.73 21.34
N GLU A 161 8.79 10.78 20.44
CA GLU A 161 7.87 10.41 19.35
C GLU A 161 6.46 10.12 19.91
N VAL A 162 6.35 9.27 20.93
CA VAL A 162 5.04 8.91 21.48
C VAL A 162 4.37 10.08 22.18
N VAL A 163 5.12 10.95 22.87
CA VAL A 163 4.59 12.18 23.47
C VAL A 163 4.02 13.10 22.39
N GLU A 164 4.72 13.29 21.28
CA GLU A 164 4.27 14.11 20.15
C GLU A 164 2.99 13.54 19.52
N LEU A 165 2.95 12.23 19.26
CA LEU A 165 1.76 11.56 18.72
C LEU A 165 0.57 11.65 19.69
N MET A 166 0.79 11.44 20.98
CA MET A 166 -0.25 11.54 22.01
C MET A 166 -0.83 12.95 22.06
N ASN A 167 0.04 13.97 22.06
CA ASN A 167 -0.38 15.37 22.06
C ASN A 167 -1.16 15.74 20.79
N TYR A 168 -0.75 15.22 19.64
CA TYR A 168 -1.49 15.40 18.38
C TYR A 168 -2.94 14.90 18.50
N TYR A 169 -3.17 13.68 19.01
CA TYR A 169 -4.54 13.16 19.13
C TYR A 169 -5.34 13.81 20.26
N LYS A 170 -4.68 14.16 21.37
CA LYS A 170 -5.29 14.91 22.48
C LYS A 170 -5.81 16.28 22.01
N ALA A 171 -5.06 16.96 21.13
CA ALA A 171 -5.48 18.24 20.57
C ALA A 171 -6.71 18.13 19.65
N GLN A 172 -6.95 16.96 19.03
CA GLN A 172 -8.09 16.74 18.14
C GLN A 172 -9.34 16.22 18.84
N ASN A 173 -9.20 15.54 19.97
CA ASN A 173 -10.32 15.00 20.72
C ASN A 173 -10.07 15.13 22.23
N PRO A 174 -10.81 16.00 22.95
CA PRO A 174 -10.71 16.14 24.40
C PRO A 174 -10.99 14.84 25.18
N ASP A 175 -11.81 13.94 24.62
CA ASP A 175 -12.15 12.64 25.23
C ASP A 175 -11.14 11.52 24.89
N TYR A 176 -9.99 11.88 24.30
CA TYR A 176 -8.93 10.94 23.96
C TYR A 176 -8.36 10.29 25.23
N TYR A 177 -8.35 8.95 25.27
CA TYR A 177 -7.93 8.18 26.43
C TYR A 177 -6.40 8.11 26.53
N THR A 178 -5.80 8.95 27.39
CA THR A 178 -4.33 9.04 27.56
C THR A 178 -3.76 8.19 28.69
N LYS A 179 -4.58 7.77 29.67
CA LYS A 179 -4.10 7.21 30.96
C LYS A 179 -3.02 6.13 30.83
N LYS A 180 -3.26 5.07 30.05
CA LYS A 180 -2.29 3.97 29.88
C LYS A 180 -1.03 4.38 29.10
N ILE A 181 -1.16 5.37 28.22
CA ILE A 181 -0.06 5.92 27.44
C ILE A 181 0.85 6.72 28.38
N GLU A 182 0.28 7.62 29.18
CA GLU A 182 0.97 8.42 30.18
C GLU A 182 1.68 7.56 31.24
N GLU A 183 1.03 6.48 31.71
CA GLU A 183 1.65 5.48 32.61
C GLU A 183 2.89 4.84 31.98
N SER A 184 2.79 4.41 30.72
CA SER A 184 3.93 3.78 30.01
C SER A 184 5.05 4.79 29.73
N ILE A 185 4.73 6.04 29.38
CA ILE A 185 5.71 7.13 29.23
C ILE A 185 6.41 7.42 30.57
N LYS A 186 5.69 7.40 31.69
CA LYS A 186 6.27 7.58 33.03
C LYS A 186 7.27 6.47 33.35
N ASP A 187 6.93 5.22 33.07
CA ASP A 187 7.82 4.07 33.29
C ASP A 187 9.05 4.14 32.38
N ALA A 188 8.90 4.56 31.12
CA ALA A 188 10.02 4.79 30.21
C ALA A 188 10.99 5.86 30.76
N ASN A 189 10.46 7.00 31.22
CA ASN A 189 11.27 8.06 31.83
C ASN A 189 11.93 7.63 33.15
N ASN A 190 11.31 6.74 33.93
CA ASN A 190 11.94 6.14 35.10
C ASN A 190 13.16 5.30 34.71
N CYS A 191 13.06 4.53 33.63
CA CYS A 191 14.18 3.76 33.10
C CYS A 191 15.31 4.67 32.58
N ILE A 192 15.00 5.78 31.90
CA ILE A 192 16.01 6.78 31.50
C ILE A 192 16.78 7.29 32.72
N ARG A 193 16.10 7.71 33.79
CA ARG A 193 16.75 8.19 35.02
C ARG A 193 17.66 7.13 35.65
N LYS A 194 17.29 5.85 35.57
CA LYS A 194 18.12 4.73 36.04
C LYS A 194 19.33 4.49 35.15
N ALA A 195 19.18 4.62 33.83
CA ALA A 195 20.29 4.52 32.88
C ALA A 195 21.32 5.61 33.15
N GLU A 196 20.88 6.86 33.30
CA GLU A 196 21.74 8.01 33.61
C GLU A 196 22.47 7.86 34.96
N ALA A 197 21.80 7.29 35.97
CA ALA A 197 22.38 7.08 37.29
C ALA A 197 23.32 5.86 37.39
N LYS A 198 23.25 4.90 36.46
CA LYS A 198 23.98 3.64 36.53
C LYS A 198 24.66 3.31 35.19
N PRO A 199 25.87 3.87 34.93
CA PRO A 199 26.59 3.67 33.67
C PRO A 199 26.78 2.21 33.25
N SER A 200 26.96 1.29 34.22
CA SER A 200 27.12 -0.14 33.95
C SER A 200 25.85 -0.85 33.45
N GLN A 201 24.66 -0.25 33.61
CA GLN A 201 23.37 -0.82 33.22
C GLN A 201 22.65 0.00 32.14
N VAL A 202 23.35 0.92 31.45
CA VAL A 202 22.74 1.83 30.47
C VAL A 202 22.03 1.07 29.35
N GLN A 203 22.62 -0.01 28.82
CA GLN A 203 22.00 -0.82 27.77
C GLN A 203 20.67 -1.44 28.22
N GLU A 204 20.66 -2.05 29.41
CA GLU A 204 19.48 -2.70 30.00
C GLU A 204 18.33 -1.71 30.21
N TYR A 205 18.60 -0.60 30.91
CA TYR A 205 17.56 0.39 31.19
C TYR A 205 17.12 1.17 29.95
N SER A 206 18.01 1.43 29.00
CA SER A 206 17.62 2.07 27.74
C SER A 206 16.71 1.15 26.91
N GLN A 207 17.00 -0.16 26.89
CA GLN A 207 16.11 -1.13 26.24
C GLN A 207 14.75 -1.19 26.93
N LEU A 208 14.71 -1.25 28.26
CA LEU A 208 13.44 -1.20 29.00
C LEU A 208 12.66 0.10 28.72
N ALA A 209 13.35 1.24 28.62
CA ALA A 209 12.72 2.51 28.25
C ALA A 209 12.11 2.45 26.85
N ILE A 210 12.81 1.86 25.88
CA ILE A 210 12.31 1.62 24.52
C ILE A 210 11.10 0.69 24.54
N ASP A 211 11.10 -0.37 25.33
CA ASP A 211 9.99 -1.32 25.44
C ASP A 211 8.72 -0.63 25.99
N TYR A 212 8.87 0.21 27.03
CA TYR A 212 7.78 1.02 27.55
C TYR A 212 7.30 2.08 26.54
N ALA A 213 8.21 2.70 25.78
CA ALA A 213 7.86 3.62 24.72
C ALA A 213 7.09 2.91 23.59
N ASN A 214 7.52 1.73 23.15
CA ASN A 214 6.82 0.93 22.14
C ASN A 214 5.44 0.47 22.62
N LYS A 215 5.31 0.12 23.91
CA LYS A 215 4.01 -0.16 24.53
C LYS A 215 3.10 1.06 24.45
N ALA A 216 3.62 2.25 24.78
CA ALA A 216 2.88 3.51 24.68
C ALA A 216 2.48 3.81 23.21
N LEU A 217 3.40 3.59 22.25
CA LEU A 217 3.18 3.75 20.81
C LEU A 217 2.03 2.86 20.31
N SER A 218 1.97 1.61 20.76
CA SER A 218 0.87 0.67 20.40
C SER A 218 -0.53 1.14 20.84
N LEU A 219 -0.59 2.04 21.81
CA LEU A 219 -1.82 2.58 22.38
C LEU A 219 -2.19 3.97 21.81
N VAL A 220 -1.25 4.65 21.15
CA VAL A 220 -1.38 6.08 20.85
C VAL A 220 -2.37 6.39 19.73
N ILE A 221 -2.61 5.44 18.82
CA ILE A 221 -3.47 5.66 17.65
C ILE A 221 -4.91 5.30 17.99
N PRO A 222 -5.85 6.27 18.12
CA PRO A 222 -7.19 5.99 18.66
C PRO A 222 -8.06 5.14 17.75
N TYR A 223 -9.05 4.46 18.28
CA TYR A 223 -10.08 3.79 17.47
C TYR A 223 -10.93 4.80 16.67
N ARG A 224 -11.26 4.48 15.42
CA ARG A 224 -12.20 5.23 14.58
C ARG A 224 -13.32 4.31 14.08
N SER A 225 -14.55 4.54 14.52
CA SER A 225 -15.69 3.64 14.24
C SER A 225 -16.10 3.57 12.77
N THR A 226 -15.92 4.65 12.03
CA THR A 226 -16.29 4.78 10.61
C THR A 226 -15.14 4.45 9.65
N GLU A 227 -13.97 4.10 10.15
CA GLU A 227 -12.76 3.86 9.34
C GLU A 227 -12.84 2.49 8.65
N LEU A 228 -12.49 2.46 7.35
CA LEU A 228 -12.27 1.20 6.65
C LEU A 228 -10.95 0.58 7.14
N ARG A 229 -11.03 -0.66 7.59
CA ARG A 229 -9.90 -1.47 8.09
C ARG A 229 -9.92 -2.77 7.31
N GLY A 230 -9.12 -2.80 6.25
CA GLY A 230 -9.13 -3.82 5.21
C GLY A 230 -7.94 -4.78 5.26
N VAL A 231 -8.10 -5.96 4.64
CA VAL A 231 -6.98 -6.87 4.31
C VAL A 231 -7.17 -7.40 2.89
N TRP A 232 -6.08 -7.48 2.13
CA TRP A 232 -6.03 -8.13 0.81
C TRP A 232 -5.81 -9.62 0.97
N ILE A 233 -6.60 -10.45 0.29
CA ILE A 233 -6.59 -11.90 0.47
C ILE A 233 -6.52 -12.58 -0.89
N ARG A 234 -5.42 -13.27 -1.17
CA ARG A 234 -5.37 -14.35 -2.15
C ARG A 234 -5.85 -15.63 -1.47
N PRO A 235 -7.04 -16.15 -1.79
CA PRO A 235 -7.57 -17.31 -1.07
C PRO A 235 -6.79 -18.57 -1.42
N THR A 236 -6.63 -19.44 -0.42
CA THR A 236 -6.04 -20.78 -0.56
C THR A 236 -6.91 -21.87 0.07
N GLU A 237 -8.03 -21.47 0.65
CA GLU A 237 -8.91 -22.32 1.44
C GLU A 237 -9.69 -23.27 0.55
N LYS A 238 -9.72 -24.55 0.92
CA LYS A 238 -10.31 -25.64 0.12
C LYS A 238 -11.67 -26.11 0.62
N ASN A 239 -12.09 -25.64 1.79
CA ASN A 239 -13.36 -26.01 2.40
C ASN A 239 -13.86 -24.89 3.33
N ARG A 240 -15.11 -25.04 3.82
CA ARG A 240 -15.76 -24.03 4.66
C ARG A 240 -15.04 -23.79 5.98
N ASP A 241 -14.51 -24.83 6.62
CA ASP A 241 -13.88 -24.70 7.94
C ASP A 241 -12.60 -23.86 7.87
N GLU A 242 -11.81 -24.02 6.80
CA GLU A 242 -10.65 -23.17 6.52
C GLU A 242 -11.05 -21.71 6.32
N VAL A 243 -12.11 -21.43 5.54
CA VAL A 243 -12.65 -20.07 5.37
C VAL A 243 -13.11 -19.50 6.71
N VAL A 244 -13.83 -20.28 7.54
CA VAL A 244 -14.29 -19.85 8.86
C VAL A 244 -13.11 -19.48 9.76
N ASN A 245 -12.01 -20.24 9.73
CA ASN A 245 -10.81 -19.95 10.50
C ASN A 245 -10.18 -18.60 10.09
N VAL A 246 -10.06 -18.35 8.79
CA VAL A 246 -9.58 -17.06 8.26
C VAL A 246 -10.48 -15.91 8.71
N VAL A 247 -11.79 -16.05 8.52
CA VAL A 247 -12.78 -15.01 8.87
C VAL A 247 -12.78 -14.72 10.37
N ASN A 248 -12.67 -15.75 11.23
CA ASN A 248 -12.56 -15.57 12.67
C ASN A 248 -11.28 -14.83 13.06
N LYS A 249 -10.14 -15.13 12.42
CA LYS A 249 -8.87 -14.42 12.66
C LYS A 249 -9.00 -12.93 12.29
N LEU A 250 -9.61 -12.62 11.14
CA LEU A 250 -9.85 -11.25 10.70
C LEU A 250 -10.81 -10.48 11.62
N ALA A 251 -11.91 -11.12 12.02
CA ALA A 251 -12.85 -10.54 12.98
C ALA A 251 -12.18 -10.25 14.33
N ASN A 252 -11.34 -11.17 14.83
CA ASN A 252 -10.57 -10.99 16.05
C ASN A 252 -9.56 -9.82 15.93
N ALA A 253 -9.02 -9.58 14.74
CA ALA A 253 -8.15 -8.43 14.45
C ALA A 253 -8.92 -7.11 14.29
N GLY A 254 -10.26 -7.14 14.33
CA GLY A 254 -11.12 -5.98 14.14
C GLY A 254 -11.16 -5.45 12.70
N ILE A 255 -10.79 -6.29 11.72
CA ILE A 255 -10.93 -6.01 10.29
C ILE A 255 -12.42 -5.99 9.95
N ASN A 256 -12.84 -5.00 9.14
CA ASN A 256 -14.24 -4.82 8.74
C ASN A 256 -14.46 -4.89 7.22
N ASN A 257 -13.38 -5.00 6.44
CA ASN A 257 -13.43 -5.16 5.00
C ASN A 257 -12.37 -6.18 4.56
N ILE A 258 -12.66 -6.98 3.55
CA ILE A 258 -11.66 -7.76 2.82
C ILE A 258 -11.68 -7.37 1.34
N PHE A 259 -10.51 -7.48 0.70
CA PHE A 259 -10.34 -7.42 -0.74
C PHE A 259 -9.95 -8.82 -1.20
N LEU A 260 -10.96 -9.61 -1.57
CA LEU A 260 -10.81 -11.05 -1.87
C LEU A 260 -10.49 -11.23 -3.35
N GLU A 261 -9.31 -11.76 -3.65
CA GLU A 261 -8.83 -12.02 -5.00
C GLU A 261 -9.68 -13.11 -5.66
N THR A 262 -10.64 -12.68 -6.46
CA THR A 262 -11.72 -13.53 -6.98
C THR A 262 -11.45 -14.00 -8.40
N TYR A 263 -10.70 -13.20 -9.15
CA TYR A 263 -10.21 -13.53 -10.49
C TYR A 263 -8.76 -13.08 -10.56
N PHE A 264 -7.86 -14.06 -10.67
CA PHE A 264 -6.43 -13.85 -10.77
C PHE A 264 -5.78 -14.89 -11.67
N HIS A 265 -4.71 -14.49 -12.34
CA HIS A 265 -3.96 -15.33 -13.27
C HIS A 265 -4.85 -16.01 -14.33
N GLY A 266 -5.92 -15.32 -14.75
CA GLY A 266 -6.87 -15.85 -15.73
C GLY A 266 -7.81 -16.94 -15.21
N LEU A 267 -7.95 -17.11 -13.90
CA LEU A 267 -8.77 -18.14 -13.26
C LEU A 267 -9.68 -17.52 -12.18
N THR A 268 -10.88 -18.07 -11.99
CA THR A 268 -11.80 -17.67 -10.90
C THR A 268 -11.66 -18.57 -9.68
N ILE A 269 -12.11 -18.10 -8.52
CA ILE A 269 -12.19 -18.90 -7.26
C ILE A 269 -13.53 -19.61 -7.07
N PHE A 270 -14.35 -19.64 -8.12
CA PHE A 270 -15.69 -20.20 -8.16
C PHE A 270 -15.96 -20.75 -9.57
N PRO A 271 -16.83 -21.75 -9.73
CA PRO A 271 -17.11 -22.38 -11.02
C PRO A 271 -17.90 -21.45 -11.95
N SER A 272 -17.18 -20.69 -12.78
CA SER A 272 -17.76 -19.60 -13.59
C SER A 272 -18.40 -20.12 -14.87
N LYS A 273 -19.67 -19.74 -15.08
CA LYS A 273 -20.40 -20.01 -16.32
C LYS A 273 -19.88 -19.16 -17.47
N THR A 274 -19.35 -17.97 -17.18
CA THR A 274 -18.69 -17.15 -18.20
C THR A 274 -17.41 -17.82 -18.68
N MET A 275 -16.55 -18.30 -17.77
CA MET A 275 -15.34 -19.03 -18.15
C MET A 275 -15.68 -20.27 -19.00
N ALA A 276 -16.65 -21.06 -18.56
CA ALA A 276 -17.15 -22.23 -19.30
C ALA A 276 -17.64 -21.89 -20.71
N LYS A 277 -18.40 -20.78 -20.85
CA LYS A 277 -18.98 -20.33 -22.13
C LYS A 277 -17.90 -20.03 -23.18
N TYR A 278 -16.74 -19.53 -22.78
CA TYR A 278 -15.63 -19.24 -23.69
C TYR A 278 -14.68 -20.44 -23.87
N GLY A 279 -14.96 -21.59 -23.26
CA GLY A 279 -14.13 -22.79 -23.34
C GLY A 279 -12.87 -22.74 -22.46
N PHE A 280 -12.82 -21.79 -21.53
CA PHE A 280 -11.69 -21.63 -20.61
C PHE A 280 -11.83 -22.58 -19.41
N THR A 281 -10.72 -22.80 -18.69
CA THR A 281 -10.76 -23.45 -17.37
C THR A 281 -11.72 -22.70 -16.45
N GLN A 282 -12.72 -23.41 -15.89
CA GLN A 282 -13.89 -22.79 -15.24
C GLN A 282 -13.57 -22.12 -13.90
N GLU A 283 -12.60 -22.65 -13.17
CA GLU A 283 -12.09 -22.14 -11.91
C GLU A 283 -10.62 -22.57 -11.72
N ASN A 284 -9.96 -22.01 -10.71
CA ASN A 284 -8.63 -22.44 -10.34
C ASN A 284 -8.68 -23.88 -9.77
N PRO A 285 -7.98 -24.87 -10.37
CA PRO A 285 -8.08 -26.27 -9.97
C PRO A 285 -7.74 -26.57 -8.51
N ILE A 286 -7.03 -25.67 -7.81
CA ILE A 286 -6.70 -25.83 -6.39
C ILE A 286 -7.94 -25.89 -5.49
N PHE A 287 -9.09 -25.39 -5.97
CA PHE A 287 -10.33 -25.32 -5.20
C PHE A 287 -11.26 -26.51 -5.44
N GLU A 288 -10.99 -27.40 -6.38
CA GLU A 288 -11.73 -28.69 -6.53
C GLU A 288 -13.26 -28.52 -6.48
N ASP A 289 -13.83 -27.65 -7.32
CA ASP A 289 -15.26 -27.27 -7.38
C ASP A 289 -15.83 -26.56 -6.14
N PHE A 290 -15.03 -26.29 -5.11
CA PHE A 290 -15.46 -25.51 -3.94
C PHE A 290 -15.68 -24.04 -4.33
N ASP A 291 -16.91 -23.54 -4.13
CA ASP A 291 -17.23 -22.13 -4.33
C ASP A 291 -16.72 -21.29 -3.14
N VAL A 292 -15.45 -20.89 -3.25
CA VAL A 292 -14.74 -20.10 -2.24
C VAL A 292 -15.40 -18.73 -2.06
N LEU A 293 -15.77 -18.07 -3.16
CA LEU A 293 -16.38 -16.74 -3.13
C LEU A 293 -17.68 -16.74 -2.34
N LYS A 294 -18.58 -17.69 -2.63
CA LYS A 294 -19.85 -17.83 -1.89
C LYS A 294 -19.60 -18.02 -0.40
N THR A 295 -18.64 -18.87 -0.05
CA THR A 295 -18.38 -19.18 1.36
C THR A 295 -17.81 -17.97 2.11
N TYR A 296 -16.87 -17.23 1.51
CA TYR A 296 -16.37 -15.99 2.12
C TYR A 296 -17.48 -14.95 2.33
N LEU A 297 -18.37 -14.75 1.34
CA LEU A 297 -19.51 -13.84 1.48
C LEU A 297 -20.39 -14.23 2.68
N GLU A 298 -20.78 -15.50 2.76
CA GLU A 298 -21.63 -16.00 3.84
C GLU A 298 -20.99 -15.85 5.22
N GLU A 299 -19.71 -16.23 5.38
CA GLU A 299 -19.03 -16.20 6.67
C GLU A 299 -18.61 -14.79 7.10
N CYS A 300 -18.13 -13.95 6.17
CA CYS A 300 -17.77 -12.56 6.47
C CYS A 300 -19.00 -11.75 6.90
N HIS A 301 -20.15 -11.90 6.24
CA HIS A 301 -21.37 -11.17 6.58
C HIS A 301 -21.89 -11.54 7.98
N LYS A 302 -21.73 -12.79 8.44
CA LYS A 302 -22.04 -13.19 9.84
C LYS A 302 -21.19 -12.43 10.87
N LYS A 303 -20.00 -11.96 10.49
CA LYS A 303 -19.09 -11.18 11.33
C LYS A 303 -19.13 -9.67 11.03
N ASN A 304 -20.08 -9.21 10.21
CA ASN A 304 -20.17 -7.82 9.75
C ASN A 304 -18.89 -7.33 9.05
N ILE A 305 -18.24 -8.23 8.31
CA ILE A 305 -17.09 -7.93 7.44
C ILE A 305 -17.61 -7.83 6.01
N LYS A 306 -17.31 -6.72 5.34
CA LYS A 306 -17.65 -6.52 3.92
C LYS A 306 -16.67 -7.23 3.01
N VAL A 307 -17.16 -7.80 1.91
CA VAL A 307 -16.36 -8.50 0.89
C VAL A 307 -16.33 -7.67 -0.38
N ASN A 308 -15.16 -7.09 -0.66
CA ASN A 308 -14.87 -6.39 -1.91
C ASN A 308 -14.10 -7.35 -2.84
N ILE A 309 -14.55 -7.48 -4.08
CA ILE A 309 -13.93 -8.35 -5.08
C ILE A 309 -12.65 -7.72 -5.59
N TRP A 310 -11.49 -8.31 -5.30
CA TRP A 310 -10.25 -7.97 -6.00
C TRP A 310 -10.21 -8.74 -7.33
N PHE A 311 -10.17 -7.98 -8.43
CA PHE A 311 -10.27 -8.51 -9.79
C PHE A 311 -9.07 -8.04 -10.64
N GLU A 312 -8.21 -8.96 -11.06
CA GLU A 312 -7.12 -8.67 -12.01
C GLU A 312 -7.71 -8.46 -13.41
N THR A 313 -7.79 -7.21 -13.87
CA THR A 313 -8.62 -6.88 -15.05
C THR A 313 -8.00 -7.37 -16.35
N PHE A 314 -6.84 -6.84 -16.72
CA PHE A 314 -6.17 -7.19 -17.98
C PHE A 314 -4.97 -8.10 -17.80
N TYR A 315 -4.60 -8.45 -16.57
CA TYR A 315 -3.49 -9.37 -16.28
C TYR A 315 -4.00 -10.80 -16.13
N VAL A 316 -3.32 -11.76 -16.75
CA VAL A 316 -3.70 -13.19 -16.74
C VAL A 316 -2.58 -14.12 -16.27
N GLY A 317 -1.64 -13.59 -15.50
CA GLY A 317 -0.62 -14.39 -14.83
C GLY A 317 0.64 -14.63 -15.68
N ASN A 318 1.57 -15.40 -15.12
CA ASN A 318 2.92 -15.62 -15.66
C ASN A 318 3.19 -17.05 -16.16
N ARG A 319 2.18 -17.92 -16.12
CA ARG A 319 2.27 -19.24 -16.75
C ARG A 319 2.23 -19.08 -18.26
N LYS A 320 3.00 -19.91 -18.98
CA LYS A 320 2.97 -19.86 -20.43
C LYS A 320 1.61 -20.38 -20.87
N PRO A 321 0.96 -19.75 -21.87
CA PRO A 321 -0.32 -20.25 -22.37
C PRO A 321 -0.25 -21.73 -22.75
N SER A 322 0.83 -22.15 -23.41
CA SER A 322 1.10 -23.54 -23.80
C SER A 322 1.03 -24.58 -22.66
N ASP A 323 1.15 -24.17 -21.40
CA ASP A 323 1.11 -25.07 -20.24
C ASP A 323 -0.33 -25.52 -19.91
N ASN A 324 -1.34 -24.80 -20.40
CA ASN A 324 -2.75 -25.16 -20.25
C ASN A 324 -3.51 -24.87 -21.56
N PRO A 325 -4.01 -25.90 -22.28
CA PRO A 325 -4.73 -25.72 -23.54
C PRO A 325 -6.04 -24.94 -23.38
N ASN A 326 -6.60 -24.91 -22.17
CA ASN A 326 -7.83 -24.19 -21.82
C ASN A 326 -7.56 -22.85 -21.10
N SER A 327 -6.31 -22.39 -21.06
CA SER A 327 -6.02 -21.02 -20.60
C SER A 327 -6.54 -20.00 -21.63
N ILE A 328 -6.85 -18.78 -21.16
CA ILE A 328 -7.44 -17.72 -22.00
C ILE A 328 -6.62 -17.47 -23.27
N LEU A 329 -5.29 -17.38 -23.15
CA LEU A 329 -4.41 -17.07 -24.28
C LEU A 329 -4.01 -18.29 -25.12
N SER A 330 -4.33 -19.51 -24.68
CA SER A 330 -4.26 -20.70 -25.54
C SER A 330 -5.47 -20.82 -26.44
N VAL A 331 -6.65 -20.54 -25.89
CA VAL A 331 -7.91 -20.57 -26.64
C VAL A 331 -8.06 -19.33 -27.53
N CYS A 332 -7.66 -18.16 -27.03
CA CYS A 332 -7.77 -16.87 -27.73
C CYS A 332 -6.42 -16.15 -27.78
N PRO A 333 -5.43 -16.63 -28.57
CA PRO A 333 -4.10 -16.02 -28.62
C PRO A 333 -4.10 -14.57 -29.12
N THR A 334 -5.05 -14.20 -29.99
CA THR A 334 -5.22 -12.84 -30.52
C THR A 334 -5.71 -11.82 -29.48
N TRP A 335 -6.11 -12.29 -28.28
CA TRP A 335 -6.46 -11.42 -27.17
C TRP A 335 -5.23 -10.91 -26.42
N SER A 336 -4.04 -11.47 -26.68
CA SER A 336 -2.79 -11.06 -26.04
C SER A 336 -2.38 -9.65 -26.47
N ASN A 337 -1.91 -8.87 -25.50
CA ASN A 337 -1.25 -7.60 -25.75
C ASN A 337 0.15 -7.81 -26.35
N CYS A 338 0.69 -6.81 -27.05
CA CYS A 338 2.03 -6.87 -27.61
C CYS A 338 2.72 -5.51 -27.58
N THR A 339 4.05 -5.56 -27.70
CA THR A 339 4.92 -4.39 -27.76
C THR A 339 5.04 -3.86 -29.19
N LYS A 340 5.51 -2.62 -29.37
CA LYS A 340 5.85 -2.09 -30.70
C LYS A 340 6.88 -2.98 -31.39
N ARG A 341 7.86 -3.53 -30.67
CA ARG A 341 8.85 -4.45 -31.26
C ARG A 341 8.24 -5.76 -31.76
N SER A 342 7.13 -6.19 -31.18
CA SER A 342 6.51 -7.49 -31.46
C SER A 342 5.08 -7.32 -31.98
N PHE A 343 4.80 -6.23 -32.70
CA PHE A 343 3.46 -5.91 -33.18
C PHE A 343 2.88 -6.96 -34.13
N ASP A 344 3.76 -7.75 -34.78
CA ASP A 344 3.47 -8.80 -35.75
C ASP A 344 3.61 -10.22 -35.16
N SER A 345 3.83 -10.32 -33.84
CA SER A 345 3.93 -11.61 -33.16
C SER A 345 2.65 -12.41 -33.33
N LYS A 346 2.80 -13.66 -33.77
CA LYS A 346 1.69 -14.62 -33.90
C LYS A 346 1.39 -15.35 -32.59
N THR A 347 2.26 -15.20 -31.59
CA THR A 347 2.12 -15.85 -30.28
C THR A 347 2.05 -14.80 -29.17
N PRO A 348 1.38 -15.11 -28.04
CA PRO A 348 1.33 -14.24 -26.88
C PRO A 348 2.72 -13.83 -26.38
N VAL A 349 2.88 -12.55 -26.02
CA VAL A 349 4.17 -11.97 -25.61
C VAL A 349 4.17 -11.71 -24.09
N PRO A 350 5.13 -12.25 -23.31
CA PRO A 350 5.23 -11.98 -21.88
C PRO A 350 5.85 -10.61 -21.60
N CYS A 351 5.43 -9.99 -20.49
CA CYS A 351 5.99 -8.73 -19.99
C CYS A 351 7.15 -8.99 -19.04
N ALA A 352 8.39 -8.90 -19.55
CA ALA A 352 9.59 -9.15 -18.76
C ALA A 352 9.72 -8.25 -17.52
N SER A 353 9.26 -7.00 -17.61
CA SER A 353 9.28 -6.04 -16.49
C SER A 353 8.22 -6.30 -15.42
N GLU A 354 7.27 -7.22 -15.68
CA GLU A 354 6.20 -7.57 -14.74
C GLU A 354 6.14 -9.09 -14.60
N HIS A 355 7.24 -9.67 -14.10
CA HIS A 355 7.37 -11.08 -13.73
C HIS A 355 7.10 -12.07 -14.89
N ASN A 356 7.43 -11.68 -16.13
CA ASN A 356 7.10 -12.42 -17.35
C ASN A 356 5.60 -12.71 -17.51
N GLY A 357 4.75 -11.83 -16.99
CA GLY A 357 3.32 -12.00 -17.01
C GLY A 357 2.67 -11.58 -18.32
N TYR A 358 1.54 -12.20 -18.64
CA TYR A 358 0.77 -11.97 -19.86
C TYR A 358 -0.40 -11.04 -19.58
N PHE A 359 -0.70 -10.19 -20.56
CA PHE A 359 -1.79 -9.25 -20.49
C PHE A 359 -2.73 -9.43 -21.68
N LEU A 360 -4.02 -9.27 -21.42
CA LEU A 360 -5.04 -9.08 -22.44
C LEU A 360 -4.97 -7.66 -22.99
N ASP A 361 -5.38 -7.46 -24.23
CA ASP A 361 -5.42 -6.15 -24.87
C ASP A 361 -6.65 -5.33 -24.44
N PRO A 362 -6.48 -4.18 -23.77
CA PRO A 362 -7.59 -3.29 -23.44
C PRO A 362 -8.31 -2.72 -24.66
N ALA A 363 -7.67 -2.65 -25.84
CA ALA A 363 -8.32 -2.15 -27.05
C ALA A 363 -9.26 -3.18 -27.68
N ASN A 364 -9.01 -4.48 -27.51
CA ASN A 364 -9.78 -5.55 -28.12
C ASN A 364 -11.23 -5.60 -27.55
N PRO A 365 -12.27 -5.46 -28.39
CA PRO A 365 -13.67 -5.41 -27.95
C PRO A 365 -14.18 -6.75 -27.41
N GLU A 366 -13.62 -7.89 -27.82
CA GLU A 366 -13.98 -9.20 -27.30
C GLU A 366 -13.46 -9.40 -25.88
N VAL A 367 -12.21 -8.99 -25.62
CA VAL A 367 -11.62 -8.95 -24.26
C VAL A 367 -12.49 -8.11 -23.33
N GLN A 368 -12.83 -6.89 -23.76
CA GLN A 368 -13.68 -5.98 -23.00
C GLN A 368 -15.06 -6.60 -22.70
N THR A 369 -15.63 -7.32 -23.67
CA THR A 369 -16.93 -7.99 -23.54
C THR A 369 -16.87 -9.17 -22.58
N PHE A 370 -15.84 -10.01 -22.69
CA PHE A 370 -15.60 -11.14 -21.81
C PHE A 370 -15.45 -10.70 -20.35
N LEU A 371 -14.54 -9.77 -20.07
CA LEU A 371 -14.30 -9.29 -18.71
C LEU A 371 -15.55 -8.63 -18.11
N MET A 372 -16.31 -7.89 -18.92
CA MET A 372 -17.58 -7.29 -18.48
C MET A 372 -18.64 -8.36 -18.17
N GLN A 373 -18.72 -9.44 -18.97
CA GLN A 373 -19.61 -10.57 -18.70
C GLN A 373 -19.24 -11.28 -17.40
N LEU A 374 -17.94 -11.48 -17.14
CA LEU A 374 -17.46 -12.12 -15.92
C LEU A 374 -17.75 -11.25 -14.68
N LEU A 375 -17.47 -9.95 -14.74
CA LEU A 375 -17.84 -9.01 -13.67
C LEU A 375 -19.36 -8.95 -13.45
N CYS A 376 -20.16 -8.99 -14.52
CA CYS A 376 -21.61 -9.09 -14.40
C CYS A 376 -22.06 -10.40 -13.73
N GLU A 377 -21.42 -11.54 -14.04
CA GLU A 377 -21.72 -12.81 -13.37
C GLU A 377 -21.49 -12.69 -11.86
N ILE A 378 -20.36 -12.12 -11.45
CA ILE A 378 -20.03 -11.87 -10.03
C ILE A 378 -21.09 -10.95 -9.40
N ILE A 379 -21.34 -9.78 -10.00
CA ILE A 379 -22.30 -8.79 -9.50
C ILE A 379 -23.71 -9.37 -9.34
N TYR A 380 -24.22 -10.06 -10.37
CA TYR A 380 -25.62 -10.51 -10.37
C TYR A 380 -25.86 -11.82 -9.62
N SER A 381 -24.84 -12.69 -9.53
CA SER A 381 -24.97 -14.00 -8.88
C SER A 381 -24.59 -13.95 -7.40
N TYR A 382 -23.59 -13.15 -7.05
CA TYR A 382 -23.01 -13.11 -5.70
C TYR A 382 -23.34 -11.85 -4.91
N ARG A 383 -23.58 -10.71 -5.59
CA ARG A 383 -23.88 -9.40 -4.96
C ARG A 383 -22.87 -9.02 -3.85
N PRO A 384 -21.58 -8.88 -4.22
CA PRO A 384 -20.56 -8.44 -3.26
C PRO A 384 -20.81 -7.01 -2.78
N ASP A 385 -20.15 -6.63 -1.68
CA ASP A 385 -20.24 -5.27 -1.12
C ASP A 385 -19.52 -4.23 -2.00
N GLY A 386 -18.54 -4.67 -2.78
CA GLY A 386 -17.78 -3.80 -3.68
C GLY A 386 -17.03 -4.59 -4.76
N ILE A 387 -16.68 -3.90 -5.84
CA ILE A 387 -15.72 -4.35 -6.86
C ILE A 387 -14.48 -3.47 -6.75
N ASN A 388 -13.32 -4.10 -6.62
CA ASN A 388 -12.02 -3.47 -6.61
C ASN A 388 -11.20 -3.95 -7.81
N ILE A 389 -11.14 -3.12 -8.85
CA ILE A 389 -10.41 -3.45 -10.08
C ILE A 389 -8.90 -3.19 -9.93
N ASP A 390 -8.12 -4.24 -10.10
CA ASP A 390 -6.66 -4.22 -10.19
C ASP A 390 -6.24 -4.49 -11.64
N TYR A 391 -4.98 -4.21 -11.99
CA TYR A 391 -4.43 -4.36 -13.34
C TYR A 391 -5.33 -3.73 -14.43
N ILE A 392 -6.08 -2.68 -14.07
CA ILE A 392 -6.90 -1.87 -14.97
C ILE A 392 -6.00 -0.85 -15.71
N ARG A 393 -5.12 -1.39 -16.55
CA ARG A 393 -4.03 -0.65 -17.18
C ARG A 393 -3.39 -1.48 -18.31
N TYR A 394 -2.52 -0.84 -19.07
CA TYR A 394 -1.57 -1.54 -19.93
C TYR A 394 -0.38 -2.06 -19.09
N PRO A 395 0.43 -2.99 -19.66
CA PRO A 395 1.68 -3.43 -19.04
C PRO A 395 2.64 -2.26 -18.80
N GLN A 396 3.56 -2.43 -17.86
CA GLN A 396 4.63 -1.48 -17.57
C GLN A 396 5.36 -1.11 -18.85
N SER A 397 5.18 0.13 -19.26
CA SER A 397 5.95 0.76 -20.30
C SER A 397 7.02 1.62 -19.67
N ASN A 398 8.26 1.52 -20.15
CA ASN A 398 9.28 2.48 -19.74
C ASN A 398 9.14 3.72 -20.63
N ALA A 399 9.23 4.90 -20.02
CA ALA A 399 9.13 6.17 -20.73
C ALA A 399 9.96 6.12 -22.03
N PRO A 400 9.38 6.49 -23.18
CA PRO A 400 9.88 6.08 -24.49
C PRO A 400 11.13 6.87 -24.94
N GLN A 401 11.75 7.63 -24.03
CA GLN A 401 12.98 8.40 -24.28
C GLN A 401 14.27 7.59 -24.08
N ARG A 402 14.19 6.28 -23.77
CA ARG A 402 15.37 5.42 -23.60
C ARG A 402 15.57 4.51 -24.82
N PHE A 403 16.84 4.28 -25.18
CA PHE A 403 17.24 3.31 -26.22
C PHE A 403 16.59 1.93 -25.97
N GLY A 404 15.96 1.34 -27.00
CA GLY A 404 15.20 0.08 -26.87
C GLY A 404 13.73 0.23 -26.41
N ALA A 405 13.17 1.46 -26.41
CA ALA A 405 11.80 1.75 -26.00
C ALA A 405 10.72 0.88 -26.66
N ASP A 406 10.90 0.46 -27.92
CA ASP A 406 9.91 -0.32 -28.65
C ASP A 406 9.64 -1.70 -28.02
N ALA A 407 10.64 -2.30 -27.37
CA ALA A 407 10.50 -3.56 -26.64
C ALA A 407 9.70 -3.39 -25.34
N LEU A 408 9.47 -2.15 -24.91
CA LEU A 408 8.82 -1.80 -23.65
C LEU A 408 7.60 -0.90 -23.89
N ASN A 409 7.17 -0.70 -25.14
CA ASN A 409 6.03 0.16 -25.47
C ASN A 409 4.85 -0.72 -25.89
N TRP A 410 3.85 -0.83 -25.02
CA TRP A 410 2.76 -1.81 -25.17
C TRP A 410 1.50 -1.25 -25.84
N GLY A 411 0.65 -2.15 -26.33
CA GLY A 411 -0.64 -1.83 -26.94
C GLY A 411 -0.64 -1.77 -28.47
N TYR A 412 0.32 -2.41 -29.13
CA TYR A 412 0.46 -2.41 -30.60
C TYR A 412 -0.22 -3.61 -31.26
N THR A 413 -1.31 -4.10 -30.67
CA THR A 413 -2.08 -5.20 -31.24
C THR A 413 -2.66 -4.80 -32.60
N GLN A 414 -2.94 -5.78 -33.44
CA GLN A 414 -3.54 -5.54 -34.75
C GLN A 414 -4.81 -4.69 -34.64
N PHE A 415 -5.73 -5.07 -33.74
CA PHE A 415 -6.97 -4.30 -33.53
C PHE A 415 -6.69 -2.86 -33.11
N ALA A 416 -5.79 -2.64 -32.13
CA ALA A 416 -5.49 -1.30 -31.64
C ALA A 416 -4.90 -0.40 -32.74
N ARG A 417 -4.02 -0.96 -33.57
CA ARG A 417 -3.37 -0.27 -34.69
C ARG A 417 -4.35 0.08 -35.80
N GLU A 418 -5.17 -0.88 -36.22
CA GLU A 418 -6.16 -0.68 -37.29
C GLU A 418 -7.22 0.35 -36.87
N ASP A 419 -7.72 0.26 -35.64
CA ASP A 419 -8.70 1.21 -35.10
C ASP A 419 -8.10 2.62 -35.00
N PHE A 420 -6.86 2.76 -34.48
CA PHE A 420 -6.19 4.07 -34.46
C PHE A 420 -5.94 4.63 -35.87
N LYS A 421 -5.47 3.79 -36.80
CA LYS A 421 -5.25 4.18 -38.20
C LYS A 421 -6.55 4.62 -38.87
N SER A 422 -7.68 3.99 -38.55
CA SER A 422 -8.99 4.39 -39.08
C SER A 422 -9.42 5.78 -38.61
N ILE A 423 -9.00 6.20 -37.41
CA ILE A 423 -9.34 7.50 -36.81
C ILE A 423 -8.38 8.59 -37.28
N TYR A 424 -7.07 8.30 -37.33
CA TYR A 424 -6.02 9.31 -37.54
C TYR A 424 -5.28 9.20 -38.87
N GLY A 425 -5.57 8.19 -39.70
CA GLY A 425 -4.94 7.97 -41.00
C GLY A 425 -3.51 7.41 -40.96
N ILE A 426 -2.93 7.19 -39.77
CA ILE A 426 -1.57 6.72 -39.57
C ILE A 426 -1.53 5.51 -38.65
N ASP A 427 -0.70 4.51 -38.99
CA ASP A 427 -0.47 3.36 -38.12
C ASP A 427 0.43 3.78 -36.94
N PRO A 428 0.05 3.50 -35.68
CA PRO A 428 0.84 3.98 -34.54
C PRO A 428 2.24 3.36 -34.47
N VAL A 429 2.53 2.26 -35.18
CA VAL A 429 3.93 1.77 -35.30
C VAL A 429 4.86 2.79 -35.99
N CYS A 430 4.31 3.65 -36.84
CA CYS A 430 5.06 4.73 -37.50
C CYS A 430 5.19 5.98 -36.62
N VAL A 431 4.55 6.02 -35.44
CA VAL A 431 4.55 7.15 -34.53
C VAL A 431 5.64 6.97 -33.46
N ASN A 432 6.44 8.00 -33.26
CA ASN A 432 7.53 8.09 -32.29
C ASN A 432 7.23 9.16 -31.23
N PRO A 433 7.91 9.14 -30.07
CA PRO A 433 7.60 10.04 -28.94
C PRO A 433 7.66 11.54 -29.24
N CYS A 434 8.45 11.94 -30.24
CA CYS A 434 8.60 13.33 -30.65
C CYS A 434 7.59 13.74 -31.74
N ASP A 435 6.82 12.79 -32.28
CA ASP A 435 5.86 13.06 -33.35
C ASP A 435 4.56 13.66 -32.79
N SER A 436 3.89 14.51 -33.59
CA SER A 436 2.66 15.19 -33.19
C SER A 436 1.51 14.24 -32.82
N PHE A 437 1.47 13.03 -33.40
CA PHE A 437 0.46 12.01 -33.11
C PHE A 437 0.75 11.17 -31.86
N TRP A 438 1.92 11.34 -31.22
CA TRP A 438 2.30 10.53 -30.06
C TRP A 438 1.32 10.67 -28.89
N GLN A 439 0.93 11.91 -28.60
CA GLN A 439 -0.03 12.19 -27.53
C GLN A 439 -1.40 11.59 -27.86
N ALA A 440 -1.86 11.68 -29.11
CA ALA A 440 -3.10 11.06 -29.56
C ALA A 440 -3.07 9.53 -29.38
N TRP A 441 -1.93 8.88 -29.66
CA TRP A 441 -1.76 7.44 -29.42
C TRP A 441 -1.79 7.07 -27.93
N CYS A 442 -1.20 7.90 -27.07
CA CYS A 442 -1.30 7.70 -25.63
C CYS A 442 -2.75 7.90 -25.13
N ASP A 443 -3.43 8.95 -25.60
CA ASP A 443 -4.81 9.25 -25.23
C ASP A 443 -5.79 8.18 -25.73
N TYR A 444 -5.55 7.61 -26.92
CA TYR A 444 -6.28 6.46 -27.43
C TYR A 444 -6.21 5.27 -26.45
N ARG A 445 -5.00 4.86 -26.04
CA ARG A 445 -4.79 3.75 -25.09
C ARG A 445 -5.45 4.03 -23.73
N ARG A 446 -5.23 5.21 -23.16
CA ARG A 446 -5.89 5.64 -21.90
C ARG A 446 -7.41 5.65 -22.04
N GLY A 447 -7.93 6.03 -23.20
CA GLY A 447 -9.34 6.04 -23.53
C GLY A 447 -9.98 4.66 -23.52
N LYS A 448 -9.28 3.62 -24.00
CA LYS A 448 -9.78 2.23 -23.96
C LYS A 448 -9.96 1.72 -22.52
N VAL A 449 -8.98 1.98 -21.65
CA VAL A 449 -9.06 1.64 -20.22
C VAL A 449 -10.18 2.45 -19.55
N THR A 450 -10.20 3.77 -19.75
CA THR A 450 -11.19 4.68 -19.15
C THR A 450 -12.62 4.32 -19.56
N ASN A 451 -12.84 3.92 -20.81
CA ASN A 451 -14.15 3.48 -21.27
C ASN A 451 -14.61 2.17 -20.61
N PHE A 452 -13.70 1.24 -20.30
CA PHE A 452 -14.04 0.05 -19.52
C PHE A 452 -14.50 0.43 -18.11
N VAL A 453 -13.72 1.27 -17.42
CA VAL A 453 -14.05 1.76 -16.07
C VAL A 453 -15.40 2.48 -16.05
N ARG A 454 -15.66 3.35 -17.03
CA ARG A 454 -16.95 4.06 -17.17
C ARG A 454 -18.13 3.09 -17.35
N LYS A 455 -17.99 2.07 -18.18
CA LYS A 455 -19.07 1.07 -18.39
C LYS A 455 -19.32 0.26 -17.12
N LEU A 456 -18.25 -0.16 -16.44
CA LEU A 456 -18.34 -0.92 -15.19
C LEU A 456 -18.99 -0.07 -14.09
N SER A 457 -18.60 1.19 -13.97
CA SER A 457 -19.18 2.18 -13.04
C SER A 457 -20.71 2.23 -13.16
N GLN A 458 -21.22 2.37 -14.39
CA GLN A 458 -22.68 2.38 -14.63
C GLN A 458 -23.37 1.11 -14.12
N ILE A 459 -22.74 -0.05 -14.30
CA ILE A 459 -23.27 -1.33 -13.85
C ILE A 459 -23.23 -1.40 -12.32
N CYS A 460 -22.10 -1.14 -11.69
CA CYS A 460 -21.91 -1.14 -10.24
C CYS A 460 -22.90 -0.20 -9.54
N HIS A 461 -22.95 1.08 -9.96
CA HIS A 461 -23.84 2.08 -9.36
C HIS A 461 -25.32 1.75 -9.56
N SER A 462 -25.71 1.17 -10.71
CA SER A 462 -27.10 0.74 -10.92
C SER A 462 -27.53 -0.45 -10.06
N ASN A 463 -26.58 -1.13 -9.42
CA ASN A 463 -26.81 -2.26 -8.52
C ASN A 463 -26.41 -1.95 -7.07
N ASP A 464 -26.13 -0.69 -6.73
CA ASP A 464 -25.70 -0.26 -5.39
C ASP A 464 -24.43 -0.98 -4.90
N ILE A 465 -23.47 -1.18 -5.82
CA ILE A 465 -22.17 -1.78 -5.54
C ILE A 465 -21.10 -0.70 -5.66
N MET A 466 -20.22 -0.61 -4.67
CA MET A 466 -19.09 0.31 -4.68
C MET A 466 -18.06 -0.13 -5.72
N LEU A 467 -17.52 0.79 -6.52
CA LEU A 467 -16.41 0.55 -7.44
C LEU A 467 -15.15 1.28 -6.97
N THR A 468 -14.12 0.52 -6.60
CA THR A 468 -12.79 1.04 -6.28
C THR A 468 -11.74 0.54 -7.27
N ALA A 469 -10.59 1.21 -7.33
CA ALA A 469 -9.51 0.82 -8.24
C ALA A 469 -8.13 0.90 -7.58
N VAL A 470 -7.26 -0.06 -7.91
CA VAL A 470 -5.83 -0.02 -7.58
C VAL A 470 -5.13 0.91 -8.54
N VAL A 471 -4.43 1.91 -7.99
CA VAL A 471 -3.77 2.95 -8.79
C VAL A 471 -2.33 3.18 -8.36
N PHE A 472 -1.50 3.59 -9.32
CA PHE A 472 -0.15 4.05 -9.01
C PHE A 472 -0.18 5.49 -8.50
N PRO A 473 0.40 5.79 -7.33
CA PRO A 473 0.27 7.10 -6.69
C PRO A 473 0.80 8.28 -7.50
N ASN A 474 1.90 8.08 -8.23
CA ASN A 474 2.48 9.13 -9.07
C ASN A 474 1.68 9.26 -10.37
N ARG A 475 0.93 10.36 -10.51
CA ARG A 475 0.10 10.65 -11.68
C ARG A 475 0.86 10.58 -13.00
N TYR A 476 2.02 11.23 -13.09
CA TYR A 476 2.79 11.30 -14.34
C TYR A 476 3.29 9.91 -14.75
N ALA A 477 3.82 9.14 -13.79
CA ALA A 477 4.24 7.77 -14.02
C ALA A 477 3.05 6.87 -14.39
N ALA A 478 1.90 7.02 -13.74
CA ALA A 478 0.69 6.26 -14.06
C ALA A 478 0.22 6.52 -15.51
N LEU A 479 0.23 7.78 -15.95
CA LEU A 479 -0.12 8.16 -17.33
C LEU A 479 0.88 7.65 -18.36
N ALA A 480 2.18 7.85 -18.11
CA ALA A 480 3.24 7.57 -19.07
C ALA A 480 3.55 6.06 -19.18
N ASN A 481 3.56 5.37 -18.05
CA ASN A 481 4.08 4.00 -17.96
C ASN A 481 2.97 2.94 -17.91
N LYS A 482 1.76 3.29 -17.48
CA LYS A 482 0.65 2.34 -17.31
C LYS A 482 -0.58 2.67 -18.15
N HIS A 483 -0.63 3.85 -18.77
CA HIS A 483 -1.83 4.40 -19.41
C HIS A 483 -3.04 4.41 -18.47
N GLN A 484 -2.79 4.68 -17.18
CA GLN A 484 -3.81 4.70 -16.13
C GLN A 484 -4.16 6.15 -15.78
N ASP A 485 -5.28 6.66 -16.29
CA ASP A 485 -5.75 8.03 -16.04
C ASP A 485 -6.79 8.09 -14.91
N TRP A 486 -6.35 7.73 -13.71
CA TRP A 486 -7.22 7.68 -12.55
C TRP A 486 -7.78 9.05 -12.14
N THR A 487 -7.15 10.16 -12.53
CA THR A 487 -7.73 11.48 -12.26
C THR A 487 -8.98 11.72 -13.09
N VAL A 488 -8.99 11.32 -14.36
CA VAL A 488 -10.22 11.37 -15.18
C VAL A 488 -11.32 10.52 -14.54
N TRP A 489 -10.99 9.33 -14.02
CA TRP A 489 -11.99 8.47 -13.37
C TRP A 489 -12.57 9.11 -12.12
N SER A 490 -11.71 9.71 -11.29
CA SER A 490 -12.11 10.43 -10.08
C SER A 490 -12.99 11.64 -10.38
N ASN A 491 -12.59 12.48 -11.35
CA ASN A 491 -13.30 13.72 -11.67
C ASN A 491 -14.66 13.48 -12.32
N ASN A 492 -14.83 12.37 -13.04
CA ASN A 492 -16.10 12.00 -13.66
C ASN A 492 -16.96 11.07 -12.78
N ASN A 493 -16.57 10.84 -11.51
CA ASN A 493 -17.23 9.91 -10.58
C ASN A 493 -17.39 8.48 -11.15
N TYR A 494 -16.44 8.02 -11.96
CA TYR A 494 -16.44 6.63 -12.43
C TYR A 494 -15.99 5.64 -11.36
N VAL A 495 -15.36 6.11 -10.28
CA VAL A 495 -14.92 5.29 -9.16
C VAL A 495 -15.27 6.00 -7.85
N ASP A 496 -15.67 5.21 -6.85
CA ASP A 496 -16.02 5.68 -5.51
C ASP A 496 -14.78 5.86 -4.63
N GLY A 497 -13.69 5.14 -4.94
CA GLY A 497 -12.44 5.27 -4.22
C GLY A 497 -11.23 4.60 -4.87
N PHE A 498 -10.07 4.89 -4.31
CA PHE A 498 -8.79 4.30 -4.70
C PHE A 498 -8.18 3.47 -3.58
N THR A 499 -7.48 2.42 -3.97
CA THR A 499 -6.80 1.46 -3.08
C THR A 499 -5.33 1.26 -3.53
N PRO A 500 -4.52 2.34 -3.60
CA PRO A 500 -3.11 2.24 -4.00
C PRO A 500 -2.30 1.41 -3.00
N LEU A 501 -1.34 0.61 -3.49
CA LEU A 501 -0.34 -0.03 -2.65
C LEU A 501 0.87 0.90 -2.50
N PHE A 502 1.16 1.35 -1.28
CA PHE A 502 2.34 2.16 -0.98
C PHE A 502 3.49 1.22 -0.64
N LEU A 503 4.31 0.91 -1.64
CA LEU A 503 5.39 -0.09 -1.59
C LEU A 503 6.62 0.40 -0.79
N THR A 504 6.41 0.70 0.49
CA THR A 504 7.44 1.18 1.42
C THR A 504 7.06 0.88 2.86
N CYS A 505 8.05 0.72 3.73
CA CYS A 505 7.86 0.76 5.19
C CYS A 505 8.04 2.18 5.76
N ASP A 506 8.70 3.07 5.04
CA ASP A 506 9.03 4.41 5.51
C ASP A 506 7.79 5.33 5.53
N PRO A 507 7.40 5.87 6.71
CA PRO A 507 6.19 6.67 6.83
C PRO A 507 6.25 7.99 6.07
N ALA A 508 7.42 8.63 5.94
CA ALA A 508 7.56 9.87 5.20
C ALA A 508 7.33 9.66 3.70
N THR A 509 7.94 8.62 3.12
CA THR A 509 7.72 8.18 1.74
C THR A 509 6.26 7.87 1.50
N ALA A 510 5.64 7.09 2.40
CA ALA A 510 4.22 6.75 2.30
C ALA A 510 3.35 8.01 2.32
N SER A 511 3.62 8.96 3.22
CA SER A 511 2.94 10.25 3.33
C SER A 511 3.03 11.06 2.04
N ASP A 512 4.20 11.14 1.41
CA ASP A 512 4.39 11.87 0.15
C ASP A 512 3.68 11.21 -1.04
N LEU A 513 3.68 9.87 -1.10
CA LEU A 513 2.89 9.13 -2.10
C LEU A 513 1.38 9.35 -1.89
N MET A 514 0.90 9.37 -0.63
CA MET A 514 -0.49 9.68 -0.31
C MET A 514 -0.86 11.11 -0.73
N LYS A 515 -0.02 12.10 -0.40
CA LYS A 515 -0.22 13.51 -0.79
C LYS A 515 -0.31 13.68 -2.31
N ASN A 516 0.49 12.93 -3.07
CA ASN A 516 0.42 12.95 -4.53
C ASN A 516 -0.97 12.55 -5.05
N ILE A 517 -1.61 11.54 -4.47
CA ILE A 517 -2.98 11.17 -4.88
C ILE A 517 -3.98 12.21 -4.40
N VAL A 518 -3.90 12.63 -3.14
CA VAL A 518 -4.80 13.64 -2.56
C VAL A 518 -4.80 14.94 -3.37
N LYS A 519 -3.64 15.35 -3.91
CA LYS A 519 -3.47 16.53 -4.74
C LYS A 519 -4.27 16.50 -6.04
N TYR A 520 -4.42 15.33 -6.67
CA TYR A 520 -5.03 15.23 -8.01
C TYR A 520 -6.38 14.51 -8.05
N LYS A 521 -6.79 13.80 -6.99
CA LYS A 521 -8.12 13.18 -6.93
C LYS A 521 -9.21 14.23 -6.66
N ASN A 522 -10.43 13.95 -7.08
CA ASN A 522 -11.59 14.68 -6.62
C ASN A 522 -11.75 14.50 -5.09
N PRO A 523 -12.09 15.56 -4.31
CA PRO A 523 -12.30 15.44 -2.87
C PRO A 523 -13.34 14.38 -2.47
N LYS A 524 -14.36 14.13 -3.31
CA LYS A 524 -15.41 13.12 -3.05
C LYS A 524 -14.96 11.68 -3.24
N THR A 525 -13.94 11.43 -4.07
CA THR A 525 -13.39 10.09 -4.28
C THR A 525 -12.62 9.66 -3.04
N LYS A 526 -12.99 8.52 -2.45
CA LYS A 526 -12.37 8.03 -1.23
C LYS A 526 -10.94 7.55 -1.49
N LEU A 527 -10.09 7.59 -0.46
CA LEU A 527 -8.75 7.01 -0.53
C LEU A 527 -8.55 6.07 0.64
N TYR A 528 -8.28 4.82 0.32
CA TYR A 528 -7.97 3.75 1.26
C TYR A 528 -6.51 3.35 1.06
N ALA A 529 -5.66 3.64 2.05
CA ALA A 529 -4.24 3.41 1.91
C ALA A 529 -3.89 1.91 1.95
N GLY A 530 -3.31 1.38 0.87
CA GLY A 530 -2.72 0.05 0.86
C GLY A 530 -1.38 0.06 1.58
N ILE A 531 -1.35 -0.51 2.78
CA ILE A 531 -0.16 -0.58 3.63
C ILE A 531 0.61 -1.85 3.30
N PHE A 532 1.87 -1.69 2.87
CA PHE A 532 2.74 -2.77 2.39
C PHE A 532 3.77 -3.24 3.45
N VAL A 533 3.70 -2.67 4.66
CA VAL A 533 4.63 -2.94 5.78
C VAL A 533 4.74 -4.43 6.08
N THR A 534 3.61 -5.14 6.13
CA THR A 534 3.60 -6.57 6.49
C THR A 534 4.31 -7.43 5.45
N PHE A 535 4.11 -7.16 4.16
CA PHE A 535 4.75 -7.86 3.06
C PHE A 535 6.27 -7.64 3.03
N MET A 536 6.73 -6.45 3.41
CA MET A 536 8.16 -6.11 3.50
C MET A 536 8.81 -6.56 4.81
N ASN A 537 8.09 -7.28 5.69
CA ASN A 537 8.53 -7.64 7.04
C ASN A 537 8.95 -6.42 7.88
N GLY A 538 8.26 -5.28 7.74
CA GLY A 538 8.47 -4.10 8.56
C GLY A 538 8.07 -4.30 10.02
N SER A 539 8.40 -3.36 10.90
CA SER A 539 8.06 -3.49 12.31
C SER A 539 6.60 -3.13 12.60
N GLN A 540 6.10 -3.52 13.78
CA GLN A 540 4.78 -3.08 14.26
C GLN A 540 4.73 -1.55 14.41
N SER A 541 5.85 -0.93 14.78
CA SER A 541 5.97 0.53 14.88
C SER A 541 5.86 1.20 13.51
N ASP A 542 6.37 0.60 12.43
CA ASP A 542 6.22 1.14 11.07
C ASP A 542 4.76 1.11 10.62
N LEU A 543 4.02 0.04 10.95
CA LEU A 543 2.58 -0.04 10.71
C LEU A 543 1.84 1.08 11.45
N ILE A 544 2.16 1.30 12.73
CA ILE A 544 1.56 2.39 13.53
C ILE A 544 1.85 3.75 12.91
N ARG A 545 3.10 4.02 12.51
CA ARG A 545 3.52 5.29 11.90
C ARG A 545 2.83 5.55 10.57
N GLN A 546 2.68 4.54 9.70
CA GLN A 546 1.93 4.72 8.45
C GLN A 546 0.44 4.97 8.68
N ILE A 547 -0.16 4.31 9.68
CA ILE A 547 -1.55 4.58 10.08
C ILE A 547 -1.68 6.00 10.67
N HIS A 548 -0.66 6.50 11.37
CA HIS A 548 -0.65 7.89 11.81
C HIS A 548 -0.60 8.86 10.62
N GLU A 549 0.28 8.64 9.64
CA GLU A 549 0.42 9.51 8.47
C GLU A 549 -0.85 9.57 7.61
N LEU A 550 -1.51 8.43 7.35
CA LEU A 550 -2.77 8.45 6.60
C LEU A 550 -3.88 9.19 7.37
N ARG A 551 -3.86 9.16 8.71
CA ARG A 551 -4.86 9.85 9.54
C ARG A 551 -4.61 11.35 9.63
N LYS A 552 -3.35 11.80 9.56
CA LYS A 552 -2.99 13.21 9.39
C LYS A 552 -3.56 13.80 8.10
N LEU A 553 -3.62 12.98 7.06
CA LEU A 553 -4.22 13.36 5.77
C LEU A 553 -5.74 13.15 5.71
N ASN A 554 -6.38 12.76 6.81
CA ASN A 554 -7.82 12.48 6.90
C ASN A 554 -8.31 11.47 5.84
N LEU A 555 -7.51 10.45 5.54
CA LEU A 555 -7.89 9.40 4.60
C LEU A 555 -9.04 8.53 5.15
N ASN A 556 -9.75 7.83 4.27
CA ASN A 556 -10.99 7.13 4.61
C ASN A 556 -10.78 5.75 5.25
N GLY A 557 -9.53 5.30 5.33
CA GLY A 557 -9.12 4.05 5.94
C GLY A 557 -7.88 3.47 5.31
N PHE A 558 -7.61 2.21 5.63
CA PHE A 558 -6.44 1.48 5.17
C PHE A 558 -6.76 0.02 4.86
N SER A 559 -5.91 -0.61 4.06
CA SER A 559 -5.96 -2.03 3.76
C SER A 559 -4.56 -2.62 3.85
N ILE A 560 -4.38 -3.69 4.61
CA ILE A 560 -3.09 -4.37 4.77
C ILE A 560 -2.87 -5.32 3.59
N PHE A 561 -1.73 -5.18 2.92
CA PHE A 561 -1.29 -6.11 1.89
C PHE A 561 -0.18 -7.00 2.45
N ASP A 562 -0.40 -8.29 2.65
CA ASP A 562 -1.62 -9.09 2.42
C ASP A 562 -1.87 -10.07 3.58
N TYR A 563 -2.91 -10.90 3.49
CA TYR A 563 -3.26 -11.86 4.54
C TYR A 563 -2.16 -12.89 4.83
N ALA A 564 -1.43 -13.35 3.80
CA ALA A 564 -0.34 -14.30 3.96
C ALA A 564 0.78 -13.76 4.86
N HIS A 565 1.01 -12.44 4.83
CA HIS A 565 2.01 -11.76 5.67
C HIS A 565 1.39 -11.09 6.92
N PHE A 566 0.07 -11.19 7.12
CA PHE A 566 -0.63 -10.60 8.26
C PHE A 566 -0.55 -11.49 9.51
N GLY A 567 0.64 -11.52 10.10
CA GLY A 567 0.98 -12.30 11.29
C GLY A 567 0.36 -11.79 12.60
N ASP A 568 0.42 -12.64 13.63
CA ASP A 568 -0.23 -12.39 14.92
C ASP A 568 0.31 -11.15 15.65
N SER A 569 1.58 -10.81 15.48
CA SER A 569 2.17 -9.62 16.11
C SER A 569 1.53 -8.31 15.61
N TYR A 570 1.20 -8.22 14.32
CA TYR A 570 0.45 -7.10 13.76
C TYR A 570 -0.99 -7.08 14.25
N ILE A 571 -1.63 -8.26 14.33
CA ILE A 571 -2.99 -8.39 14.89
C ILE A 571 -3.03 -7.87 16.32
N GLN A 572 -2.11 -8.30 17.17
CA GLN A 572 -2.03 -7.82 18.56
C GLN A 572 -1.82 -6.31 18.62
N THR A 573 -0.98 -5.76 17.73
CA THR A 573 -0.73 -4.32 17.64
C THR A 573 -1.99 -3.54 17.31
N LEU A 574 -2.72 -3.93 16.26
CA LEU A 574 -3.96 -3.26 15.88
C LEU A 574 -5.02 -3.34 16.98
N LYS A 575 -5.09 -4.48 17.68
CA LYS A 575 -6.03 -4.70 18.79
C LYS A 575 -5.75 -3.87 20.03
N GLN A 576 -4.55 -3.29 20.20
CA GLN A 576 -4.26 -2.46 21.36
C GLN A 576 -5.13 -1.19 21.40
N SER A 577 -5.37 -0.56 20.24
CA SER A 577 -6.07 0.74 20.16
C SER A 577 -6.75 1.00 18.82
N ILE A 578 -6.06 0.74 17.70
CA ILE A 578 -6.50 1.10 16.34
C ILE A 578 -7.83 0.42 15.98
N CYS A 579 -7.96 -0.86 16.34
CA CYS A 579 -9.11 -1.69 16.01
C CYS A 579 -10.07 -1.95 17.18
N THR A 580 -9.75 -1.45 18.38
CA THR A 580 -10.49 -1.73 19.61
C THR A 580 -11.00 -0.44 20.22
N PRO A 581 -12.33 -0.26 20.41
CA PRO A 581 -12.87 0.92 21.07
C PRO A 581 -12.26 1.14 22.46
N PRO A 582 -12.05 2.40 22.90
CA PRO A 582 -11.57 2.67 24.23
C PRO A 582 -12.57 2.17 25.29
N PRO A 583 -12.12 1.86 26.52
CA PRO A 583 -13.01 1.49 27.60
C PRO A 583 -14.07 2.57 27.82
N GLN A 584 -15.35 2.19 27.82
CA GLN A 584 -16.44 3.13 28.11
C GLN A 584 -16.26 3.68 29.54
N PRO A 585 -16.37 5.00 29.76
CA PRO A 585 -16.35 5.54 31.11
C PRO A 585 -17.49 4.91 31.90
N LYS A 586 -17.20 4.38 33.09
CA LYS A 586 -18.24 3.85 33.99
C LYS A 586 -19.24 4.98 34.24
N ARG A 587 -20.46 4.87 33.68
CA ARG A 587 -21.57 5.75 34.08
C ARG A 587 -21.76 5.57 35.57
N ILE A 588 -21.42 6.60 36.34
CA ILE A 588 -21.84 6.71 37.74
C ILE A 588 -23.35 6.93 37.67
N ILE A 589 -24.14 5.87 37.87
CA ILE A 589 -25.56 6.02 38.13
C ILE A 589 -25.63 6.74 39.48
N PRO A 590 -26.20 7.96 39.57
CA PRO A 590 -26.38 8.62 40.85
C PRO A 590 -27.25 7.71 41.70
N VAL A 591 -26.70 7.19 42.80
CA VAL A 591 -27.50 6.53 43.83
C VAL A 591 -28.40 7.62 44.39
N GLN A 592 -29.66 7.65 43.94
CA GLN A 592 -30.68 8.45 44.58
C GLN A 592 -30.80 7.94 46.02
N LYS A 593 -30.30 8.74 46.96
CA LYS A 593 -30.63 8.58 48.38
C LYS A 593 -32.14 8.69 48.49
N THR A 594 -32.82 7.57 48.64
CA THR A 594 -34.22 7.51 49.04
C THR A 594 -34.33 8.16 50.42
N THR A 595 -34.79 9.40 50.44
CA THR A 595 -35.29 10.05 51.65
C THR A 595 -36.62 9.38 51.99
N GLN A 596 -36.63 8.58 53.06
CA GLN A 596 -37.86 8.12 53.68
C GLN A 596 -38.64 9.34 54.17
N LYS A 597 -39.68 9.73 53.43
CA LYS A 597 -40.78 10.52 53.98
C LYS A 597 -41.86 9.55 54.45
N THR A 598 -42.00 9.48 55.76
CA THR A 598 -43.18 8.94 56.44
C THR A 598 -44.38 9.83 56.12
N SER A 599 -45.42 9.27 55.51
CA SER A 599 -46.76 9.86 55.54
C SER A 599 -47.81 8.77 55.73
N ALA A 600 -48.69 9.04 56.69
CA ALA A 600 -49.63 8.12 57.30
C ALA A 600 -50.81 7.71 56.40
N LYS A 601 -51.41 6.59 56.83
CA LYS A 601 -52.61 5.88 56.36
C LYS A 601 -53.80 6.75 55.89
N LYS A 602 -54.53 6.21 54.89
CA LYS A 602 -56.01 6.01 54.83
C LYS A 602 -56.34 5.21 53.55
N THR A 603 -56.51 3.88 53.64
CA THR A 603 -57.74 3.07 53.83
C THR A 603 -58.66 2.90 52.61
N HIS A 604 -58.91 1.61 52.34
CA HIS A 604 -60.01 0.95 51.60
C HIS A 604 -59.86 0.80 50.08
N ALA A 605 -60.26 -0.30 49.44
CA ALA A 605 -60.57 -1.69 49.78
C ALA A 605 -60.93 -2.39 48.43
N LYS A 606 -60.75 -3.72 48.35
CA LYS A 606 -61.34 -4.66 47.36
C LYS A 606 -60.81 -4.60 45.91
N SER A 607 -60.77 -5.67 45.13
CA SER A 607 -60.76 -7.12 45.34
C SER A 607 -60.53 -7.79 43.97
N THR A 608 -60.02 -9.01 43.97
CA THR A 608 -60.32 -10.14 43.05
C THR A 608 -59.99 -10.08 41.54
N LYS A 609 -58.99 -10.92 41.20
CA LYS A 609 -59.02 -12.09 40.29
C LYS A 609 -59.52 -11.93 38.83
N ALA A 610 -58.56 -12.17 37.91
CA ALA A 610 -58.56 -13.18 36.85
C ALA A 610 -59.85 -13.51 36.07
N ASN A 611 -59.82 -13.40 34.73
CA ASN A 611 -59.74 -14.58 33.86
C ASN A 611 -59.48 -14.29 32.37
N LYS A 612 -59.00 -15.34 31.69
CA LYS A 612 -58.70 -15.55 30.27
C LYS A 612 -59.88 -15.42 29.30
N LYS A 613 -59.59 -15.06 28.04
CA LYS A 613 -59.89 -15.74 26.74
C LYS A 613 -59.48 -14.81 25.59
N VAL A 614 -58.56 -15.17 24.67
CA VAL A 614 -58.65 -16.05 23.48
C VAL A 614 -59.57 -15.51 22.37
N GLU A 615 -58.96 -15.14 21.24
CA GLU A 615 -59.43 -15.28 19.83
C GLU A 615 -58.27 -14.84 18.91
N THR A 616 -57.49 -15.71 18.26
CA THR A 616 -57.65 -16.38 16.94
C THR A 616 -57.98 -15.47 15.74
N ALA A 617 -57.01 -15.30 14.84
CA ALA A 617 -57.19 -15.35 13.38
C ALA A 617 -55.86 -15.64 12.67
N LYS A 618 -55.90 -16.55 11.69
CA LYS A 618 -54.79 -17.08 10.86
C LYS A 618 -54.81 -16.41 9.45
N PRO A 619 -53.84 -16.69 8.55
CA PRO A 619 -53.25 -15.71 7.64
C PRO A 619 -53.75 -15.81 6.18
N GLU A 620 -53.51 -14.74 5.41
CA GLU A 620 -53.63 -14.72 3.96
C GLU A 620 -52.29 -14.83 3.24
N THR A 621 -52.35 -15.47 2.07
CA THR A 621 -51.24 -15.97 1.27
C THR A 621 -51.15 -15.21 -0.07
N GLN A 622 -49.95 -15.23 -0.66
CA GLN A 622 -49.63 -15.06 -2.10
C GLN A 622 -49.53 -13.65 -2.72
N GLN A 623 -48.29 -13.25 -3.06
CA GLN A 623 -47.92 -12.90 -4.45
C GLN A 623 -46.38 -12.82 -4.60
N LYS A 624 -45.78 -13.80 -5.29
CA LYS A 624 -44.35 -13.80 -5.65
C LYS A 624 -44.14 -14.50 -6.99
N VAL A 625 -44.62 -13.92 -8.08
CA VAL A 625 -44.23 -14.31 -9.45
C VAL A 625 -44.08 -13.06 -10.32
N SER A 626 -42.87 -12.87 -10.88
CA SER A 626 -42.50 -12.01 -12.04
C SER A 626 -41.30 -11.04 -11.83
N LYS A 627 -40.15 -11.55 -11.37
CA LYS A 627 -38.85 -10.85 -11.56
C LYS A 627 -37.83 -11.58 -12.43
N LYS A 628 -38.09 -12.83 -12.84
CA LYS A 628 -37.16 -13.60 -13.70
C LYS A 628 -37.17 -13.20 -15.18
N SER A 629 -38.21 -12.54 -15.70
CA SER A 629 -38.31 -12.17 -17.13
C SER A 629 -37.66 -10.83 -17.50
N LYS A 630 -37.39 -9.94 -16.54
CA LYS A 630 -36.72 -8.64 -16.80
C LYS A 630 -35.19 -8.75 -16.90
N VAL A 631 -34.58 -9.83 -16.40
CA VAL A 631 -33.12 -10.02 -16.38
C VAL A 631 -32.57 -10.38 -17.77
N LYS A 632 -33.31 -11.16 -18.59
CA LYS A 632 -32.87 -11.53 -19.95
C LYS A 632 -32.95 -10.39 -20.97
N ARG A 633 -33.79 -9.36 -20.75
CA ARG A 633 -33.94 -8.22 -21.68
C ARG A 633 -32.88 -7.12 -21.52
N LYS A 634 -32.26 -6.97 -20.33
CA LYS A 634 -31.21 -5.95 -20.12
C LYS A 634 -29.85 -6.33 -20.73
N ILE A 635 -29.52 -7.63 -20.77
CA ILE A 635 -28.26 -8.11 -21.37
C ILE A 635 -28.23 -7.85 -22.89
N LYS A 636 -29.34 -8.04 -23.61
CA LYS A 636 -29.37 -7.86 -25.07
C LYS A 636 -29.31 -6.39 -25.53
N ARG A 637 -29.77 -5.44 -24.72
CA ARG A 637 -29.81 -4.02 -25.10
C ARG A 637 -28.47 -3.29 -24.89
N PHE A 638 -27.57 -3.84 -24.07
CA PHE A 638 -26.27 -3.24 -23.76
C PHE A 638 -25.15 -3.62 -24.76
N PHE A 639 -25.28 -4.74 -25.49
CA PHE A 639 -24.21 -5.27 -26.35
C PHE A 639 -24.39 -5.06 -27.87
N GLY A 640 -25.42 -4.35 -28.33
CA GLY A 640 -25.46 -3.85 -29.73
C GLY A 640 -25.19 -4.88 -30.84
N ILE A 641 -25.57 -6.15 -30.69
CA ILE A 641 -25.38 -7.17 -31.72
C ILE A 641 -26.54 -7.06 -32.72
N LYS A 642 -26.29 -6.44 -33.89
CA LYS A 642 -27.15 -6.64 -35.07
C LYS A 642 -26.93 -8.05 -35.57
N LYS A 643 -28.00 -8.84 -35.70
CA LYS A 643 -27.98 -10.07 -36.50
C LYS A 643 -27.86 -9.67 -37.97
N SER A 644 -26.83 -10.14 -38.66
CA SER A 644 -26.93 -10.39 -40.11
C SER A 644 -27.82 -11.61 -40.31
N ASN A 645 -28.76 -11.52 -41.25
CA ASN A 645 -29.53 -12.66 -41.75
C ASN A 645 -28.63 -13.63 -42.50
#